data_AF-A0A8T1UYC4-F1
#
_entry.id   AF-A0A8T1UYC4-F1
#
_cell.length_a   1.000
_cell.length_b   1.000
_cell.length_c   1.000
_cell.angle_alpha   90.00
_cell.angle_beta   90.00
_cell.angle_gamma   90.00
#
_symmetry.space_group_name_H-M   'P 1'
#
loop_
_entity.id
_entity.type
_entity.pdbx_description
1 polymer ?
#
loop_
_entity_poly.entity_id
_entity_poly.type
_entity_poly.pdbx_seq_one_letter_code
_entity_poly.pdbx_strand_id
1 'polypeptide(L)'
;MVSAHGGRHSEVFWTRVFLFGASCVAGLIIARRRKLRRFHLHILNAKSADCGRLFGLDIGGTLAKMVYFQSADGAAATQRLQMERQLNRSDPLTPSERRRVEGSLPLIDDFIMSLHSTDEAQREERLQLFVPELGGTIHFINFPTAKMDEITAFVRRRFFHRYIKKIACTGGGAFKFSPLFESRLGIELQKADEMDALIQGLNFVLRHAPNECYTFVNVIPDTHGLGSATKKLLPKPDKRDLYPFLLVNIGSGVSILKITGESQYERVSGTSLGGGTFLGLCRALSKLRTFDEAMDASVEGDSNEVDMTVGDIYGTTGYEQFHLKPDTVASSFGKAGARSLPHPPRDADLARSLLFMITQNLGQLAFLNARRVETKRIYFSGNFLRRNELACRQLAYAISFWSKGAMQAQFFHHEGFFGALGTFLQRFNSVPELPETDVEQSSSSGEDQHKSSPHTSTLLALCGLLGFTWWLLAHYKDAKVPTVVHAAVFSTWVLGFLGMLLLPMDLATNGLVVSSQSASNIAEENTTFKEYLAVWRLLYWATFLMSWIGLPFLVEFRQNGEFELDRRVLSSFRHLIFHWTVLAGGLFIVALYLILVDHLSLYGVLGLAMAASNTYGLLWVIALLGYGLVEIPRGFWIRRLDGAQLQILHFQAVQLQDERMEARFEYDDVVADVCDAYQRIMQAESDAIILTSEMQYVKTCLVQVVALIEKNKPAFSSLDASSDAKRGIKSASFTDFSSKMKRGLTNVGRASRKAPTLPETVELHRRVRIAQLELRRCDQAFLELCINVDVLHDRSAERALPAGSLYPETSVLNRLHNIFLDTRHQLRQWVTSPVAITCAVVTGFLSLCVVWGELTMGWHGSSLSLFRFLIAVEAAETSSSLRSATELISALVLVYLALCCYTSLFTLRLPGKYSLRAHGNSTELCLLKTSIYQCRLQFALGQNALLLLRGGGLAEGTAFNALLANTRVVHVFGRGFAVYAPLAMIALAVFTLTNGYARVMRRLGIDQYEQVIPGDPTHAASIAEGERLVQQGLERFRVLISRKKKIYETGAAGGGSYGFASAAAGTQSLLADDEEQGISQISTSEGVV
;
A
#
# COMPACT_ATOMS: atom_id res chain seq x y z
N MET A 1 -15.27 -72.15 23.90
CA MET A 1 -15.81 -71.15 22.95
C MET A 1 -15.94 -69.82 23.66
N VAL A 2 -14.94 -68.94 23.55
CA VAL A 2 -14.99 -67.55 24.06
C VAL A 2 -14.15 -66.65 23.13
N SER A 3 -14.64 -65.42 22.95
CA SER A 3 -13.93 -64.16 22.60
C SER A 3 -13.73 -63.78 21.13
N ALA A 4 -14.40 -62.71 20.69
CA ALA A 4 -13.89 -61.33 20.72
C ALA A 4 -14.44 -60.50 19.53
N HIS A 5 -15.48 -59.69 19.77
CA HIS A 5 -15.96 -58.65 18.86
C HIS A 5 -16.27 -57.38 19.68
N GLY A 6 -15.49 -56.33 19.48
CA GLY A 6 -15.73 -55.03 20.12
C GLY A 6 -14.57 -54.07 19.89
N GLY A 7 -14.56 -53.35 18.76
CA GLY A 7 -13.45 -52.44 18.46
C GLY A 7 -13.65 -51.38 17.37
N ARG A 8 -14.87 -51.15 16.85
CA ARG A 8 -15.08 -50.13 15.78
C ARG A 8 -16.18 -49.10 16.03
N HIS A 9 -16.91 -49.20 17.13
CA HIS A 9 -18.00 -48.25 17.44
C HIS A 9 -17.61 -47.11 18.39
N SER A 10 -16.44 -47.15 19.05
CA SER A 10 -16.03 -46.12 20.03
C SER A 10 -15.43 -44.87 19.40
N GLU A 11 -14.59 -44.97 18.36
CA GLU A 11 -13.89 -43.79 17.81
C GLU A 11 -14.81 -42.81 17.07
N VAL A 12 -15.84 -43.30 16.37
CA VAL A 12 -16.83 -42.43 15.69
C VAL A 12 -17.74 -41.74 16.71
N PHE A 13 -18.02 -42.39 17.84
CA PHE A 13 -18.82 -41.83 18.93
C PHE A 13 -18.08 -40.68 19.62
N TRP A 14 -16.81 -40.87 19.99
CA TRP A 14 -16.01 -39.82 20.63
C TRP A 14 -15.73 -38.63 19.72
N THR A 15 -15.50 -38.86 18.42
CA THR A 15 -15.28 -37.75 17.46
C THR A 15 -16.54 -36.89 17.27
N ARG A 16 -17.72 -37.52 17.24
CA ARG A 16 -19.01 -36.80 17.17
C ARG A 16 -19.35 -36.08 18.48
N VAL A 17 -19.03 -36.66 19.63
CA VAL A 17 -19.17 -36.02 20.95
C VAL A 17 -18.23 -34.83 21.10
N PHE A 18 -17.00 -34.92 20.57
CA PHE A 18 -16.03 -33.82 20.60
C PHE A 18 -16.42 -32.68 19.65
N LEU A 19 -16.91 -33.00 18.44
CA LEU A 19 -17.45 -32.00 17.50
C LEU A 19 -18.73 -31.33 18.04
N PHE A 20 -19.62 -32.08 18.67
CA PHE A 20 -20.82 -31.53 19.32
C PHE A 20 -20.46 -30.66 20.54
N GLY A 21 -19.53 -31.12 21.38
CA GLY A 21 -18.99 -30.34 22.50
C GLY A 21 -18.29 -29.05 22.05
N ALA A 22 -17.47 -29.09 20.99
CA ALA A 22 -16.82 -27.92 20.42
C ALA A 22 -17.82 -26.93 19.80
N SER A 23 -18.87 -27.43 19.14
CA SER A 23 -19.94 -26.60 18.56
C SER A 23 -20.84 -25.98 19.64
N CYS A 24 -21.12 -26.71 20.73
CA CYS A 24 -21.82 -26.18 21.91
C CYS A 24 -20.99 -25.16 22.67
N VAL A 25 -19.67 -25.35 22.81
CA VAL A 25 -18.75 -24.38 23.43
C VAL A 25 -18.59 -23.15 22.55
N ALA A 26 -18.44 -23.30 21.22
CA ALA A 26 -18.45 -22.19 20.27
C ALA A 26 -19.78 -21.44 20.29
N GLY A 27 -20.91 -22.17 20.36
CA GLY A 27 -22.25 -21.62 20.51
C GLY A 27 -22.45 -20.88 21.83
N LEU A 28 -21.92 -21.40 22.95
CA LEU A 28 -21.91 -20.74 24.27
C LEU A 28 -20.99 -19.53 24.30
N ILE A 29 -19.84 -19.56 23.63
CA ILE A 29 -18.93 -18.42 23.50
C ILE A 29 -19.55 -17.34 22.61
N ILE A 30 -20.22 -17.71 21.51
CA ILE A 30 -20.95 -16.79 20.61
C ILE A 30 -22.19 -16.23 21.32
N ALA A 31 -22.94 -17.06 22.06
CA ALA A 31 -24.09 -16.62 22.84
C ALA A 31 -23.67 -15.74 24.01
N ARG A 32 -22.56 -16.06 24.70
CA ARG A 32 -21.98 -15.20 25.75
C ARG A 32 -21.42 -13.91 25.17
N ARG A 33 -20.78 -13.93 23.99
CA ARG A 33 -20.36 -12.71 23.26
C ARG A 33 -21.54 -11.88 22.76
N ARG A 34 -22.64 -12.50 22.30
CA ARG A 34 -23.88 -11.82 21.88
C ARG A 34 -24.65 -11.27 23.07
N LYS A 35 -24.71 -11.99 24.19
CA LYS A 35 -25.35 -11.54 25.44
C LYS A 35 -24.51 -10.46 26.12
N LEU A 36 -23.18 -10.56 26.12
CA LEU A 36 -22.29 -9.45 26.50
C LEU A 36 -22.48 -8.27 25.55
N ARG A 37 -22.48 -8.45 24.22
CA ARG A 37 -22.72 -7.34 23.27
C ARG A 37 -24.07 -6.67 23.48
N ARG A 38 -25.15 -7.44 23.66
CA ARG A 38 -26.48 -6.87 23.95
C ARG A 38 -26.52 -6.18 25.31
N PHE A 39 -25.88 -6.74 26.33
CA PHE A 39 -25.77 -6.13 27.66
C PHE A 39 -24.89 -4.86 27.63
N HIS A 40 -23.82 -4.85 26.84
CA HIS A 40 -22.94 -3.70 26.60
C HIS A 40 -23.67 -2.62 25.80
N LEU A 41 -24.43 -2.98 24.77
CA LEU A 41 -25.32 -2.08 24.02
C LEU A 41 -26.45 -1.53 24.91
N HIS A 42 -26.98 -2.33 25.83
CA HIS A 42 -28.02 -1.89 26.77
C HIS A 42 -27.44 -0.93 27.84
N ILE A 43 -26.21 -1.17 28.31
CA ILE A 43 -25.46 -0.24 29.17
C ILE A 43 -25.11 1.05 28.40
N LEU A 44 -24.73 0.96 27.12
CA LEU A 44 -24.42 2.12 26.28
C LEU A 44 -25.67 2.96 25.93
N ASN A 45 -26.83 2.31 25.75
CA ASN A 45 -28.10 2.98 25.42
C ASN A 45 -28.82 3.56 26.65
N ALA A 46 -28.47 3.17 27.88
CA ALA A 46 -29.10 3.66 29.11
C ALA A 46 -28.38 4.85 29.78
N LYS A 47 -27.26 5.33 29.21
CA LYS A 47 -26.46 6.44 29.75
C LYS A 47 -26.92 7.77 29.14
N SER A 48 -27.85 8.43 29.82
CA SER A 48 -28.50 9.65 29.33
C SER A 48 -27.78 10.96 29.67
N ALA A 49 -26.69 10.92 30.44
CA ALA A 49 -25.88 12.08 30.73
C ALA A 49 -24.39 11.71 30.85
N ASP A 50 -23.52 12.54 30.28
CA ASP A 50 -22.07 12.30 30.23
C ASP A 50 -21.34 13.29 31.15
N CYS A 51 -21.13 12.90 32.40
CA CYS A 51 -20.28 13.64 33.35
C CYS A 51 -18.79 13.55 32.99
N GLY A 52 -18.42 12.77 31.97
CA GLY A 52 -17.04 12.63 31.51
C GLY A 52 -16.40 13.92 30.99
N ARG A 53 -17.20 14.94 30.63
CA ARG A 53 -16.72 16.29 30.28
C ARG A 53 -16.01 17.04 31.42
N LEU A 54 -16.24 16.63 32.66
CA LEU A 54 -15.58 17.22 33.83
C LEU A 54 -14.17 16.66 34.05
N PHE A 55 -13.77 15.67 33.25
CA PHE A 55 -12.50 14.96 33.40
C PHE A 55 -11.60 15.16 32.18
N GLY A 56 -10.32 15.38 32.44
CA GLY A 56 -9.24 15.25 31.45
C GLY A 56 -8.22 14.24 31.95
N LEU A 57 -7.71 13.39 31.06
CA LEU A 57 -6.80 12.29 31.43
C LEU A 57 -5.52 12.33 30.58
N ASP A 58 -4.37 12.08 31.22
CA ASP A 58 -3.09 11.80 30.57
C ASP A 58 -2.54 10.48 31.15
N ILE A 59 -2.54 9.42 30.35
CA ILE A 59 -2.01 8.13 30.78
C ILE A 59 -0.60 7.95 30.23
N GLY A 60 0.39 8.31 31.05
CA GLY A 60 1.80 8.07 30.78
C GLY A 60 2.23 6.62 31.08
N GLY A 61 3.47 6.29 30.73
CA GLY A 61 4.02 4.94 30.94
C GLY A 61 4.09 4.51 32.42
N THR A 62 4.42 5.45 33.32
CA THR A 62 4.60 5.18 34.76
C THR A 62 3.48 5.77 35.61
N LEU A 63 3.03 6.98 35.27
CA LEU A 63 2.02 7.73 36.01
C LEU A 63 0.88 8.17 35.08
N ALA A 64 -0.34 7.99 35.56
CA ALA A 64 -1.53 8.59 34.99
C ALA A 64 -1.90 9.84 35.80
N LYS A 65 -2.38 10.87 35.10
CA LYS A 65 -2.83 12.13 35.69
C LYS A 65 -4.22 12.43 35.19
N MET A 66 -5.02 12.95 36.09
CA MET A 66 -6.41 13.27 35.88
C MET A 66 -6.65 14.68 36.38
N VAL A 67 -7.38 15.44 35.59
CA VAL A 67 -7.94 16.73 35.97
C VAL A 67 -9.43 16.54 36.19
N TYR A 68 -9.95 17.15 37.26
CA TYR A 68 -11.37 17.15 37.57
C TYR A 68 -11.85 18.59 37.82
N PHE A 69 -12.93 18.99 37.15
CA PHE A 69 -13.55 20.30 37.35
C PHE A 69 -14.75 20.22 38.30
N GLN A 70 -14.67 20.95 39.42
CA GLN A 70 -15.73 21.12 40.40
C GLN A 70 -16.38 22.50 40.23
N SER A 71 -17.70 22.54 40.05
CA SER A 71 -18.47 23.78 40.00
C SER A 71 -18.64 24.37 41.41
N ALA A 72 -18.56 25.69 41.58
CA ALA A 72 -18.85 26.33 42.86
C ALA A 72 -20.37 26.38 43.13
N ASP A 73 -20.79 26.09 44.37
CA ASP A 73 -22.21 26.08 44.78
C ASP A 73 -22.84 27.48 44.78
N GLY A 74 -24.12 27.56 44.37
CA GLY A 74 -24.96 28.77 44.40
C GLY A 74 -25.08 29.53 43.07
N ALA A 75 -24.09 29.45 42.17
CA ALA A 75 -24.17 29.94 40.79
C ALA A 75 -24.49 28.82 39.78
N ALA A 76 -24.63 27.58 40.27
CA ALA A 76 -24.76 26.37 39.47
C ALA A 76 -26.04 26.30 38.61
N ALA A 77 -27.07 27.12 38.85
CA ALA A 77 -28.26 27.14 37.99
C ALA A 77 -28.09 28.15 36.84
N THR A 78 -27.68 29.39 37.15
CA THR A 78 -27.62 30.50 36.18
C THR A 78 -26.39 30.40 35.28
N GLN A 79 -25.23 30.00 35.82
CA GLN A 79 -24.03 29.72 35.02
C GLN A 79 -24.13 28.36 34.31
N ARG A 80 -24.82 27.32 34.85
CA ARG A 80 -25.15 26.14 34.04
C ARG A 80 -26.13 26.47 32.93
N LEU A 81 -27.07 27.39 33.11
CA LEU A 81 -27.96 27.85 32.04
C LEU A 81 -27.20 28.66 30.99
N GLN A 82 -26.23 29.50 31.37
CA GLN A 82 -25.35 30.19 30.42
C GLN A 82 -24.40 29.22 29.71
N MET A 83 -23.84 28.26 30.44
CA MET A 83 -22.98 27.20 29.92
C MET A 83 -23.78 26.24 29.04
N GLU A 84 -25.02 25.85 29.37
CA GLU A 84 -25.94 25.07 28.53
C GLU A 84 -26.44 25.84 27.31
N ARG A 85 -26.59 27.17 27.41
CA ARG A 85 -26.91 28.06 26.28
C ARG A 85 -25.72 28.27 25.34
N GLN A 86 -24.49 28.33 25.87
CA GLN A 86 -23.28 28.37 25.06
C GLN A 86 -22.94 26.98 24.48
N LEU A 87 -23.15 25.88 25.22
CA LEU A 87 -22.89 24.48 24.84
C LEU A 87 -23.84 23.86 23.82
N ASN A 88 -24.61 24.67 23.06
CA ASN A 88 -25.55 24.28 22.00
C ASN A 88 -25.61 22.76 21.74
N ARG A 89 -26.46 22.07 22.50
CA ARG A 89 -26.72 20.66 22.28
C ARG A 89 -27.65 20.54 21.09
N SER A 90 -27.28 19.71 20.11
CA SER A 90 -28.17 19.22 19.07
C SER A 90 -29.30 18.31 19.59
N ASP A 91 -29.45 18.15 20.92
CA ASP A 91 -30.60 17.49 21.58
C ASP A 91 -30.75 17.92 23.07
N PRO A 92 -31.86 18.56 23.50
CA PRO A 92 -32.06 18.95 24.90
C PRO A 92 -32.21 17.73 25.84
N LEU A 93 -31.59 17.79 27.03
CA LEU A 93 -31.76 16.78 28.10
C LEU A 93 -33.22 16.74 28.57
N THR A 94 -33.79 15.55 28.70
CA THR A 94 -35.15 15.38 29.23
C THR A 94 -35.20 15.69 30.74
N PRO A 95 -36.35 16.13 31.28
CA PRO A 95 -36.47 16.52 32.70
C PRO A 95 -36.15 15.42 33.72
N SER A 96 -36.25 14.15 33.32
CA SER A 96 -35.92 12.97 34.14
C SER A 96 -34.42 12.69 34.19
N GLU A 97 -33.68 13.05 33.13
CA GLU A 97 -32.23 12.91 33.02
C GLU A 97 -31.52 14.03 33.80
N ARG A 98 -32.03 15.27 33.73
CA ARG A 98 -31.56 16.39 34.54
C ARG A 98 -31.56 16.07 36.05
N ARG A 99 -32.67 15.53 36.56
CA ARG A 99 -32.79 15.10 37.97
C ARG A 99 -31.81 13.99 38.38
N ARG A 100 -31.45 13.06 37.48
CA ARG A 100 -30.47 11.99 37.78
C ARG A 100 -29.03 12.48 37.83
N VAL A 101 -28.69 13.45 36.99
CA VAL A 101 -27.37 14.10 36.99
C VAL A 101 -27.20 14.93 38.25
N GLU A 102 -28.19 15.77 38.58
CA GLU A 102 -28.19 16.58 39.80
C GLU A 102 -28.06 15.72 41.07
N GLY A 103 -28.68 14.54 41.12
CA GLY A 103 -28.55 13.61 42.25
C GLY A 103 -27.25 12.80 42.33
N SER A 104 -26.36 12.83 41.32
CA SER A 104 -25.13 12.01 41.28
C SER A 104 -23.83 12.81 41.36
N LEU A 105 -23.86 14.11 41.05
CA LEU A 105 -22.72 15.03 41.19
C LEU A 105 -22.20 15.15 42.64
N PRO A 106 -23.06 15.32 43.68
CA PRO A 106 -22.59 15.39 45.06
C PRO A 106 -21.80 14.14 45.48
N LEU A 107 -22.16 12.95 44.96
CA LEU A 107 -21.46 11.70 45.25
C LEU A 107 -20.07 11.60 44.59
N ILE A 108 -19.88 12.25 43.44
CA ILE A 108 -18.57 12.32 42.75
C ILE A 108 -17.73 13.41 43.41
N ASP A 109 -18.31 14.57 43.70
CA ASP A 109 -17.67 15.68 44.43
C ASP A 109 -17.18 15.20 45.80
N ASP A 110 -18.05 14.65 46.65
CA ASP A 110 -17.69 14.13 47.98
C ASP A 110 -16.55 13.09 47.90
N PHE A 111 -16.56 12.25 46.86
CA PHE A 111 -15.51 11.25 46.66
C PHE A 111 -14.17 11.88 46.27
N ILE A 112 -14.16 12.75 45.24
CA ILE A 112 -12.94 13.41 44.81
C ILE A 112 -12.38 14.29 45.94
N MET A 113 -13.27 14.94 46.70
CA MET A 113 -12.90 15.68 47.89
C MET A 113 -12.33 14.74 48.97
N SER A 114 -12.81 13.51 49.13
CA SER A 114 -12.27 12.56 50.11
C SER A 114 -10.87 11.99 49.80
N LEU A 115 -10.34 12.18 48.58
CA LEU A 115 -9.02 11.68 48.15
C LEU A 115 -7.87 12.51 48.74
N HIS A 116 -7.59 12.37 50.04
CA HIS A 116 -6.47 13.07 50.69
C HIS A 116 -5.16 12.26 50.69
N SER A 117 -5.25 10.92 50.75
CA SER A 117 -4.14 9.98 50.53
C SER A 117 -4.66 8.53 50.60
N THR A 118 -5.09 7.96 49.48
CA THR A 118 -5.27 6.50 49.40
C THR A 118 -4.04 5.90 48.71
N ASP A 119 -3.70 4.65 49.00
CA ASP A 119 -2.60 3.94 48.31
C ASP A 119 -2.82 3.88 46.78
N GLU A 120 -4.04 4.15 46.30
CA GLU A 120 -4.46 3.99 44.91
C GLU A 120 -4.38 5.29 44.10
N ALA A 121 -4.73 6.46 44.68
CA ALA A 121 -4.72 7.76 43.98
C ALA A 121 -4.54 8.96 44.93
N GLN A 122 -3.82 9.99 44.48
CA GLN A 122 -3.49 11.19 45.26
C GLN A 122 -4.01 12.47 44.59
N ARG A 123 -4.76 13.28 45.33
CA ARG A 123 -5.12 14.65 44.93
C ARG A 123 -4.05 15.63 45.39
N GLU A 124 -3.61 16.53 44.51
CA GLU A 124 -2.61 17.56 44.80
C GLU A 124 -3.32 18.87 45.20
N GLU A 125 -3.69 19.00 46.47
CA GLU A 125 -4.45 20.17 46.97
C GLU A 125 -3.74 21.51 46.74
N ARG A 126 -2.42 21.52 46.86
CA ARG A 126 -1.58 22.71 46.60
C ARG A 126 -1.66 23.21 45.16
N LEU A 127 -2.11 22.37 44.22
CA LEU A 127 -2.21 22.67 42.80
C LEU A 127 -3.64 23.03 42.40
N GLN A 128 -4.60 23.08 43.32
CA GLN A 128 -5.97 23.44 42.94
C GLN A 128 -6.00 24.84 42.31
N LEU A 129 -6.74 24.98 41.21
CA LEU A 129 -6.81 26.21 40.45
C LEU A 129 -8.26 26.68 40.37
N PHE A 130 -8.59 27.74 41.09
CA PHE A 130 -9.88 28.42 40.94
C PHE A 130 -9.85 29.30 39.69
N VAL A 131 -10.78 29.06 38.76
CA VAL A 131 -10.87 29.79 37.50
C VAL A 131 -12.21 30.53 37.47
N PRO A 132 -12.23 31.83 37.78
CA PRO A 132 -13.47 32.62 37.80
C PRO A 132 -14.20 32.59 36.47
N GLU A 133 -13.50 32.58 35.34
CA GLU A 133 -14.12 32.51 34.00
C GLU A 133 -14.87 31.19 33.77
N LEU A 134 -14.45 30.11 34.43
CA LEU A 134 -15.11 28.80 34.34
C LEU A 134 -16.15 28.57 35.45
N GLY A 135 -16.22 29.45 36.47
CA GLY A 135 -17.18 29.33 37.56
C GLY A 135 -16.90 28.18 38.54
N GLY A 136 -15.64 27.75 38.69
CA GLY A 136 -15.31 26.61 39.53
C GLY A 136 -13.82 26.37 39.76
N THR A 137 -13.52 25.25 40.40
CA THR A 137 -12.18 24.85 40.81
C THR A 137 -11.72 23.62 40.03
N ILE A 138 -10.52 23.69 39.47
CA ILE A 138 -9.84 22.57 38.82
C ILE A 138 -8.99 21.84 39.86
N HIS A 139 -9.21 20.54 39.99
CA HIS A 139 -8.50 19.62 40.86
C HIS A 139 -7.55 18.73 40.06
N PHE A 140 -6.36 18.49 40.59
CA PHE A 140 -5.31 17.69 39.96
C PHE A 140 -5.07 16.40 40.74
N ILE A 141 -5.14 15.26 40.06
CA ILE A 141 -5.11 13.93 40.67
C ILE A 141 -4.11 13.07 39.91
N ASN A 142 -3.24 12.34 40.61
CA ASN A 142 -2.31 11.41 39.99
C ASN A 142 -2.41 10.01 40.61
N PHE A 143 -2.03 9.00 39.83
CA PHE A 143 -1.95 7.62 40.30
C PHE A 143 -0.97 6.78 39.47
N PRO A 144 -0.37 5.72 40.04
CA PRO A 144 0.52 4.82 39.30
C PRO A 144 -0.21 4.11 38.16
N THR A 145 0.33 4.17 36.94
CA THR A 145 -0.24 3.47 35.77
C THR A 145 -0.29 1.95 35.99
N ALA A 146 0.60 1.40 36.80
CA ALA A 146 0.59 -0.01 37.19
C ALA A 146 -0.68 -0.43 37.95
N LYS A 147 -1.35 0.50 38.65
CA LYS A 147 -2.58 0.25 39.41
C LYS A 147 -3.86 0.49 38.59
N MET A 148 -3.77 0.60 37.26
CA MET A 148 -4.92 0.88 36.39
C MET A 148 -6.05 -0.17 36.54
N ASP A 149 -5.70 -1.42 36.77
CA ASP A 149 -6.67 -2.49 37.00
C ASP A 149 -7.44 -2.30 38.31
N GLU A 150 -6.77 -1.92 39.39
CA GLU A 150 -7.38 -1.61 40.69
C GLU A 150 -8.31 -0.41 40.57
N ILE A 151 -7.85 0.66 39.90
CA ILE A 151 -8.63 1.89 39.71
C ILE A 151 -9.86 1.65 38.86
N THR A 152 -9.75 0.90 37.76
CA THR A 152 -10.94 0.55 36.96
C THR A 152 -11.88 -0.38 37.73
N ALA A 153 -11.36 -1.30 38.57
CA ALA A 153 -12.22 -2.09 39.46
C ALA A 153 -12.94 -1.21 40.50
N PHE A 154 -12.24 -0.21 41.05
CA PHE A 154 -12.74 0.76 42.01
C PHE A 154 -13.88 1.61 41.42
N VAL A 155 -13.65 2.24 40.26
CA VAL A 155 -14.65 3.05 39.53
C VAL A 155 -15.90 2.23 39.20
N ARG A 156 -15.73 0.92 38.93
CA ARG A 156 -16.84 0.00 38.71
C ARG A 156 -17.63 -0.27 40.00
N ARG A 157 -16.95 -0.58 41.11
CA ARG A 157 -17.57 -0.89 42.41
C ARG A 157 -18.39 0.28 42.96
N ARG A 158 -17.93 1.52 42.75
CA ARG A 158 -18.63 2.75 43.17
C ARG A 158 -19.70 3.22 42.18
N PHE A 159 -19.94 2.46 41.10
CA PHE A 159 -20.92 2.76 40.06
C PHE A 159 -20.71 4.09 39.30
N PHE A 160 -19.58 4.78 39.48
CA PHE A 160 -19.26 6.06 38.79
C PHE A 160 -19.28 5.93 37.27
N HIS A 161 -18.85 4.79 36.74
CA HIS A 161 -18.91 4.47 35.30
C HIS A 161 -20.31 4.54 34.68
N ARG A 162 -21.40 4.52 35.48
CA ARG A 162 -22.78 4.66 34.98
C ARG A 162 -23.11 6.09 34.51
N TYR A 163 -22.36 7.08 34.99
CA TYR A 163 -22.58 8.51 34.68
C TYR A 163 -21.54 9.07 33.70
N ILE A 164 -20.61 8.23 33.24
CA ILE A 164 -19.54 8.63 32.34
C ILE A 164 -19.66 7.80 31.07
N LYS A 165 -19.76 8.47 29.93
CA LYS A 165 -19.80 7.85 28.60
C LYS A 165 -18.45 7.99 27.92
N LYS A 166 -17.86 9.20 27.92
CA LYS A 166 -16.59 9.48 27.27
C LYS A 166 -15.65 10.27 28.17
N ILE A 167 -14.35 9.96 28.15
CA ILE A 167 -13.32 10.78 28.83
C ILE A 167 -12.26 11.16 27.80
N ALA A 168 -11.92 12.45 27.73
CA ALA A 168 -10.80 12.92 26.91
C ALA A 168 -9.48 12.46 27.52
N CYS A 169 -8.64 11.80 26.73
CA CYS A 169 -7.44 11.13 27.20
C CYS A 169 -6.28 11.31 26.22
N THR A 170 -5.10 11.62 26.73
CA THR A 170 -3.86 11.65 25.97
C THR A 170 -2.79 10.72 26.56
N GLY A 171 -1.59 10.74 25.98
CA GLY A 171 -0.47 9.86 26.31
C GLY A 171 -0.58 8.47 25.67
N GLY A 172 0.54 7.75 25.59
CA GLY A 172 0.58 6.40 25.01
C GLY A 172 -0.37 5.40 25.69
N GLY A 173 -0.72 5.63 26.96
CA GLY A 173 -1.69 4.82 27.69
C GLY A 173 -3.14 4.99 27.21
N ALA A 174 -3.48 6.09 26.54
CA ALA A 174 -4.80 6.27 25.92
C ALA A 174 -5.10 5.17 24.89
N PHE A 175 -4.07 4.67 24.20
CA PHE A 175 -4.17 3.54 23.27
C PHE A 175 -4.13 2.21 24.00
N LYS A 176 -3.17 2.02 24.91
CA LYS A 176 -2.95 0.77 25.65
C LYS A 176 -4.17 0.37 26.49
N PHE A 177 -4.78 1.32 27.20
CA PHE A 177 -5.85 1.06 28.17
C PHE A 177 -7.27 1.33 27.63
N SER A 178 -7.43 1.81 26.40
CA SER A 178 -8.74 2.00 25.77
C SER A 178 -9.60 0.74 25.78
N PRO A 179 -9.08 -0.47 25.44
CA PRO A 179 -9.87 -1.71 25.54
C PRO A 179 -10.29 -2.05 26.99
N LEU A 180 -9.47 -1.71 27.99
CA LEU A 180 -9.77 -1.95 29.41
C LEU A 180 -10.92 -1.05 29.89
N PHE A 181 -10.87 0.24 29.57
CA PHE A 181 -11.92 1.20 29.90
C PHE A 181 -13.25 0.83 29.21
N GLU A 182 -13.20 0.46 27.93
CA GLU A 182 -14.41 0.08 27.20
C GLU A 182 -14.99 -1.23 27.74
N SER A 183 -14.21 -2.29 27.81
CA SER A 183 -14.71 -3.61 28.25
C SER A 183 -15.16 -3.66 29.71
N ARG A 184 -14.45 -2.97 30.63
CA ARG A 184 -14.71 -3.04 32.08
C ARG A 184 -15.68 -1.97 32.58
N LEU A 185 -15.63 -0.77 32.03
CA LEU A 185 -16.41 0.40 32.50
C LEU A 185 -17.48 0.84 31.48
N GLY A 186 -17.38 0.41 30.22
CA GLY A 186 -18.21 0.94 29.14
C GLY A 186 -17.99 2.44 28.93
N ILE A 187 -16.76 2.91 29.18
CA ILE A 187 -16.32 4.31 28.97
C ILE A 187 -15.43 4.33 27.72
N GLU A 188 -15.73 5.21 26.78
CA GLU A 188 -14.92 5.46 25.60
C GLU A 188 -13.81 6.48 25.93
N LEU A 189 -12.54 6.13 25.70
CA LEU A 189 -11.44 7.09 25.79
C LEU A 189 -11.31 7.85 24.46
N GLN A 190 -11.64 9.14 24.48
CA GLN A 190 -11.48 10.03 23.34
C GLN A 190 -10.02 10.48 23.28
N LYS A 191 -9.27 9.97 22.31
CA LYS A 191 -7.83 10.18 22.19
C LYS A 191 -7.53 11.59 21.68
N ALA A 192 -6.64 12.29 22.36
CA ALA A 192 -6.11 13.59 21.99
C ALA A 192 -4.59 13.51 21.76
N ASP A 193 -4.06 14.33 20.85
CA ASP A 193 -2.62 14.42 20.64
C ASP A 193 -1.90 14.91 21.91
N GLU A 194 -0.78 14.27 22.24
CA GLU A 194 -0.03 14.52 23.48
C GLU A 194 0.63 15.89 23.51
N MET A 195 1.11 16.37 22.37
CA MET A 195 1.83 17.64 22.26
C MET A 195 0.83 18.79 22.21
N ASP A 196 -0.27 18.64 21.47
CA ASP A 196 -1.34 19.65 21.44
C ASP A 196 -1.98 19.84 22.81
N ALA A 197 -2.29 18.74 23.51
CA ALA A 197 -2.85 18.81 24.86
C ALA A 197 -1.85 19.45 25.83
N LEU A 198 -0.58 19.06 25.78
CA LEU A 198 0.45 19.62 26.64
C LEU A 198 0.62 21.13 26.45
N ILE A 199 0.65 21.63 25.21
CA ILE A 199 0.84 23.05 24.93
C ILE A 199 -0.40 23.87 25.33
N GLN A 200 -1.60 23.35 25.08
CA GLN A 200 -2.83 24.00 25.51
C GLN A 200 -2.93 24.09 27.03
N GLY A 201 -2.63 22.99 27.74
CA GLY A 201 -2.58 22.98 29.19
C GLY A 201 -1.54 23.96 29.75
N LEU A 202 -0.34 23.97 29.18
CA LEU A 202 0.73 24.91 29.55
C LEU A 202 0.28 26.38 29.40
N ASN A 203 -0.24 26.73 28.22
CA ASN A 203 -0.71 28.10 27.96
C ASN A 203 -1.85 28.50 28.90
N PHE A 204 -2.72 27.55 29.27
CA PHE A 204 -3.81 27.80 30.21
C PHE A 204 -3.28 28.09 31.62
N VAL A 205 -2.34 27.29 32.13
CA VAL A 205 -1.77 27.51 33.46
C VAL A 205 -0.99 28.83 33.49
N LEU A 206 -0.21 29.15 32.46
CA LEU A 206 0.48 30.44 32.34
C LEU A 206 -0.48 31.64 32.37
N ARG A 207 -1.75 31.46 31.97
CA ARG A 207 -2.78 32.51 32.01
C ARG A 207 -3.47 32.60 33.36
N HIS A 208 -3.88 31.48 33.95
CA HIS A 208 -4.83 31.52 35.07
C HIS A 208 -4.16 31.24 36.42
N ALA A 209 -3.04 30.52 36.45
CA ALA A 209 -2.37 30.19 37.70
C ALA A 209 -1.48 31.35 38.19
N PRO A 210 -1.73 31.89 39.39
CA PRO A 210 -0.84 32.87 39.99
C PRO A 210 0.48 32.23 40.41
N ASN A 211 1.59 32.95 40.22
CA ASN A 211 2.93 32.53 40.64
C ASN A 211 3.37 31.15 40.11
N GLU A 212 2.92 30.78 38.91
CA GLU A 212 3.18 29.44 38.35
C GLU A 212 4.67 29.18 38.08
N CYS A 213 5.35 30.16 37.52
CA CYS A 213 6.73 29.99 37.07
C CYS A 213 7.71 30.33 38.19
N TYR A 214 8.73 29.51 38.35
CA TYR A 214 9.85 29.81 39.25
C TYR A 214 11.18 29.41 38.64
N THR A 215 12.26 29.88 39.26
CA THR A 215 13.64 29.60 38.86
C THR A 215 14.53 29.52 40.08
N PHE A 216 15.71 28.93 39.93
CA PHE A 216 16.76 28.92 40.94
C PHE A 216 17.93 29.78 40.48
N VAL A 217 18.39 30.68 41.36
CA VAL A 217 19.55 31.53 41.14
C VAL A 217 20.57 31.31 42.26
N ASN A 218 21.82 31.73 42.00
CA ASN A 218 22.93 31.56 42.94
C ASN A 218 23.09 30.10 43.39
N VAL A 219 23.00 29.17 42.44
CA VAL A 219 23.16 27.74 42.72
C VAL A 219 24.65 27.46 42.94
N ILE A 220 25.03 27.15 44.17
CA ILE A 220 26.43 26.86 44.55
C ILE A 220 26.59 25.34 44.68
N PRO A 221 27.51 24.69 43.96
CA PRO A 221 27.86 23.29 44.19
C PRO A 221 28.42 23.08 45.61
N ASP A 222 28.01 22.02 46.30
CA ASP A 222 28.62 21.61 47.57
C ASP A 222 29.16 20.17 47.47
N THR A 223 29.80 19.69 48.55
CA THR A 223 30.40 18.35 48.59
C THR A 223 29.36 17.22 48.46
N HIS A 224 28.08 17.50 48.70
CA HIS A 224 26.97 16.57 48.49
C HIS A 224 26.19 16.86 47.19
N GLY A 225 26.74 17.68 46.28
CA GLY A 225 26.25 17.95 44.94
C GLY A 225 25.88 19.41 44.68
N LEU A 226 24.86 19.96 45.35
CA LEU A 226 24.33 21.33 45.11
C LEU A 226 23.87 21.93 46.45
N GLY A 227 24.68 22.83 47.01
CA GLY A 227 24.47 23.50 48.29
C GLY A 227 23.33 24.51 48.30
N SER A 228 23.59 25.75 48.75
CA SER A 228 22.55 26.78 48.82
C SER A 228 22.16 27.29 47.43
N ALA A 229 20.87 27.62 47.26
CA ALA A 229 20.31 28.23 46.06
C ALA A 229 19.06 29.01 46.45
N THR A 230 18.82 30.14 45.80
CA THR A 230 17.66 30.98 46.05
C THR A 230 16.56 30.66 45.05
N LYS A 231 15.41 30.18 45.53
CA LYS A 231 14.20 30.02 44.71
C LYS A 231 13.55 31.38 44.50
N LYS A 232 13.37 31.77 43.24
CA LYS A 232 12.73 33.04 42.86
C LYS A 232 11.45 32.73 42.06
N LEU A 233 10.32 33.22 42.56
CA LEU A 233 9.07 33.23 41.81
C LEU A 233 9.17 34.26 40.69
N LEU A 234 8.69 33.91 39.51
CA LEU A 234 8.65 34.79 38.35
C LEU A 234 7.24 35.35 38.18
N PRO A 235 7.11 36.65 37.87
CA PRO A 235 5.81 37.23 37.58
C PRO A 235 5.21 36.57 36.33
N LYS A 236 3.88 36.57 36.27
CA LYS A 236 3.15 36.11 35.09
C LYS A 236 3.67 36.83 33.84
N PRO A 237 4.09 36.10 32.79
CA PRO A 237 4.57 36.72 31.57
C PRO A 237 3.43 37.45 30.83
N ASP A 238 3.71 38.64 30.29
CA ASP A 238 2.77 39.33 29.39
C ASP A 238 2.58 38.49 28.12
N LYS A 239 1.33 38.39 27.64
CA LYS A 239 0.94 37.63 26.46
C LYS A 239 1.71 38.07 25.21
N ARG A 240 2.02 39.37 25.10
CA ARG A 240 2.75 39.95 23.96
C ARG A 240 4.23 39.55 23.91
N ASP A 241 4.82 39.23 25.08
CA ASP A 241 6.26 38.97 25.24
C ASP A 241 6.58 37.51 25.66
N LEU A 242 5.57 36.64 25.62
CA LEU A 242 5.72 35.24 26.01
C LEU A 242 6.53 34.46 24.97
N TYR A 243 6.23 34.64 23.69
CA TYR A 243 6.82 33.90 22.58
C TYR A 243 8.01 34.67 21.95
N PRO A 244 9.02 33.97 21.40
CA PRO A 244 9.19 32.53 21.36
C PRO A 244 9.92 31.97 22.60
N PHE A 245 9.61 30.73 22.97
CA PHE A 245 10.30 30.02 24.05
C PHE A 245 10.61 28.57 23.71
N LEU A 246 11.61 28.01 24.40
CA LEU A 246 11.94 26.60 24.30
C LEU A 246 11.24 25.84 25.44
N LEU A 247 10.51 24.78 25.11
CA LEU A 247 9.91 23.86 26.07
C LEU A 247 10.64 22.51 26.03
N VAL A 248 11.25 22.14 27.15
CA VAL A 248 11.94 20.87 27.35
C VAL A 248 11.05 19.99 28.22
N ASN A 249 10.29 19.10 27.57
CA ASN A 249 9.36 18.22 28.25
C ASN A 249 10.04 16.87 28.59
N ILE A 250 10.27 16.62 29.88
CA ILE A 250 10.99 15.47 30.43
C ILE A 250 10.01 14.41 30.93
N GLY A 251 9.70 13.46 30.06
CA GLY A 251 8.91 12.26 30.36
C GLY A 251 9.79 11.01 30.46
N SER A 252 9.31 9.88 29.90
CA SER A 252 10.13 8.67 29.76
C SER A 252 11.38 8.93 28.91
N GLY A 253 11.21 9.65 27.79
CA GLY A 253 12.27 10.34 27.06
C GLY A 253 12.07 11.85 27.13
N VAL A 254 12.77 12.62 26.29
CA VAL A 254 12.68 14.09 26.28
C VAL A 254 12.35 14.62 24.89
N SER A 255 11.36 15.51 24.84
CA SER A 255 11.03 16.30 23.64
C SER A 255 11.37 17.76 23.87
N ILE A 256 12.07 18.36 22.91
CA ILE A 256 12.48 19.76 22.94
C ILE A 256 11.71 20.49 21.84
N LEU A 257 10.84 21.41 22.24
CA LEU A 257 9.91 22.11 21.37
C LEU A 257 10.24 23.61 21.35
N LYS A 258 10.23 24.22 20.17
CA LYS A 258 10.19 25.68 20.01
C LYS A 258 8.74 26.10 19.91
N ILE A 259 8.28 26.94 20.83
CA ILE A 259 6.92 27.48 20.83
C ILE A 259 6.97 28.92 20.33
N THR A 260 6.23 29.21 19.27
CA THR A 260 6.21 30.53 18.59
C THR A 260 4.85 31.23 18.69
N GLY A 261 3.81 30.51 19.09
CA GLY A 261 2.47 31.04 19.37
C GLY A 261 1.64 30.03 20.15
N GLU A 262 0.36 30.36 20.41
CA GLU A 262 -0.53 29.54 21.25
C GLU A 262 -0.77 28.12 20.71
N SER A 263 -0.81 27.98 19.38
CA SER A 263 -0.99 26.72 18.66
C SER A 263 0.16 26.41 17.70
N GLN A 264 1.21 27.24 17.69
CA GLN A 264 2.33 27.14 16.74
C GLN A 264 3.60 26.68 17.45
N TYR A 265 3.99 25.44 17.16
CA TYR A 265 5.17 24.82 17.74
C TYR A 265 5.89 23.90 16.77
N GLU A 266 7.18 23.72 17.01
CA GLU A 266 8.05 22.83 16.23
C GLU A 266 8.87 21.97 17.18
N ARG A 267 8.93 20.66 16.94
CA ARG A 267 9.86 19.78 17.66
C ARG A 267 11.26 19.91 17.10
N VAL A 268 12.06 20.79 17.69
CA VAL A 268 13.42 21.11 17.23
C VAL A 268 14.46 20.06 17.61
N SER A 269 14.23 19.29 18.68
CA SER A 269 15.13 18.21 19.10
C SER A 269 14.47 17.25 20.10
N GLY A 270 15.25 16.30 20.61
CA GLY A 270 14.88 15.43 21.72
C GLY A 270 15.99 14.43 22.04
N THR A 271 15.85 13.72 23.14
CA THR A 271 16.78 12.65 23.55
C THR A 271 16.01 11.50 24.17
N SER A 272 16.52 10.28 23.99
CA SER A 272 16.00 9.10 24.68
C SER A 272 16.45 9.02 26.14
N LEU A 273 17.42 9.84 26.55
CA LEU A 273 17.95 9.91 27.93
C LEU A 273 17.06 10.80 28.79
N GLY A 274 15.96 10.23 29.30
CA GLY A 274 14.97 10.94 30.13
C GLY A 274 14.74 10.27 31.48
N GLY A 275 13.58 10.52 32.08
CA GLY A 275 13.22 9.95 33.38
C GLY A 275 13.04 8.42 33.34
N GLY A 276 12.71 7.86 32.18
CA GLY A 276 12.65 6.41 31.97
C GLY A 276 14.03 5.77 32.02
N THR A 277 15.03 6.43 31.46
CA THR A 277 16.44 6.00 31.53
C THR A 277 16.96 6.06 32.95
N PHE A 278 16.71 7.17 33.66
CA PHE A 278 17.04 7.31 35.08
C PHE A 278 16.50 6.14 35.91
N LEU A 279 15.19 5.91 35.87
CA LEU A 279 14.56 4.83 36.64
C LEU A 279 15.02 3.44 36.18
N GLY A 280 15.19 3.23 34.88
CA GLY A 280 15.66 1.97 34.32
C GLY A 280 17.06 1.61 34.81
N LEU A 281 17.98 2.58 34.82
CA LEU A 281 19.35 2.40 35.31
C LEU A 281 19.39 2.25 36.83
N CYS A 282 18.62 3.02 37.59
CA CYS A 282 18.50 2.83 39.04
C CYS A 282 18.07 1.40 39.36
N ARG A 283 17.08 0.85 38.65
CA ARG A 283 16.61 -0.55 38.86
C ARG A 283 17.63 -1.61 38.46
N ALA A 284 18.50 -1.30 37.50
CA ALA A 284 19.52 -2.22 37.01
C ALA A 284 20.76 -2.23 37.91
N LEU A 285 21.12 -1.07 38.48
CA LEU A 285 22.37 -0.86 39.20
C LEU A 285 22.20 -0.85 40.73
N SER A 286 20.99 -0.71 41.25
CA SER A 286 20.68 -0.60 42.68
C SER A 286 19.46 -1.43 43.09
N LYS A 287 19.14 -1.46 44.39
CA LYS A 287 17.93 -2.12 44.91
C LYS A 287 16.67 -1.25 44.78
N LEU A 288 16.79 -0.01 44.32
CA LEU A 288 15.69 0.96 44.20
C LEU A 288 14.73 0.52 43.10
N ARG A 289 13.43 0.40 43.41
CA ARG A 289 12.44 -0.17 42.49
C ARG A 289 11.42 0.86 42.02
N THR A 290 11.12 1.89 42.79
CA THR A 290 10.15 2.92 42.40
C THR A 290 10.85 4.24 42.05
N PHE A 291 10.13 5.11 41.32
CA PHE A 291 10.67 6.42 40.95
C PHE A 291 10.88 7.30 42.17
N ASP A 292 9.94 7.27 43.11
CA ASP A 292 10.00 8.08 44.33
C ASP A 292 11.13 7.57 45.26
N GLU A 293 11.28 6.24 45.45
CA GLU A 293 12.46 5.66 46.14
C GLU A 293 13.79 6.11 45.52
N ALA A 294 13.88 6.07 44.19
CA ALA A 294 15.08 6.48 43.49
C ALA A 294 15.37 7.97 43.65
N MET A 295 14.33 8.79 43.76
CA MET A 295 14.48 10.22 43.93
C MET A 295 14.85 10.59 45.37
N ASP A 296 14.21 9.97 46.35
CA ASP A 296 14.54 10.17 47.76
C ASP A 296 15.97 9.71 48.06
N ALA A 297 16.36 8.54 47.56
CA ALA A 297 17.74 8.06 47.67
C ALA A 297 18.75 8.98 46.98
N SER A 298 18.36 9.62 45.86
CA SER A 298 19.23 10.61 45.23
C SER A 298 19.50 11.77 46.18
N VAL A 299 18.54 12.26 46.98
CA VAL A 299 18.73 13.39 47.91
C VAL A 299 19.78 13.13 49.00
N GLU A 300 19.98 11.87 49.40
CA GLU A 300 20.97 11.49 50.42
C GLU A 300 22.33 11.03 49.84
N GLY A 301 22.39 10.79 48.53
CA GLY A 301 23.58 10.30 47.84
C GLY A 301 24.62 11.36 47.52
N ASP A 302 25.86 10.93 47.36
CA ASP A 302 26.98 11.74 46.89
C ASP A 302 27.46 11.24 45.51
N SER A 303 27.39 12.11 44.49
CA SER A 303 27.85 11.77 43.15
C SER A 303 29.37 11.60 43.08
N ASN A 304 30.15 12.22 43.96
CA ASN A 304 31.62 12.19 43.91
C ASN A 304 32.19 10.80 44.20
N GLU A 305 31.43 9.92 44.84
CA GLU A 305 31.81 8.51 45.06
C GLU A 305 31.77 7.69 43.75
N VAL A 306 31.08 8.19 42.71
CA VAL A 306 30.80 7.46 41.46
C VAL A 306 31.37 8.20 40.24
N ASP A 307 31.21 9.51 40.20
CA ASP A 307 31.62 10.39 39.10
C ASP A 307 33.09 10.80 39.24
N MET A 308 33.76 10.95 38.10
CA MET A 308 35.11 11.50 38.05
C MET A 308 35.05 13.00 37.72
N THR A 309 35.63 13.82 38.59
CA THR A 309 35.68 15.27 38.48
C THR A 309 36.93 15.74 37.72
N VAL A 310 36.95 17.00 37.30
CA VAL A 310 38.14 17.64 36.71
C VAL A 310 39.30 17.63 37.73
N GLY A 311 39.01 17.80 39.02
CA GLY A 311 40.01 17.75 40.08
C GLY A 311 40.65 16.37 40.25
N ASP A 312 39.89 15.29 40.04
CA ASP A 312 40.42 13.92 40.03
C ASP A 312 41.44 13.70 38.90
N ILE A 313 41.38 14.49 37.81
CA ILE A 313 42.26 14.37 36.63
C ILE A 313 43.41 15.39 36.69
N TYR A 314 43.11 16.65 37.01
CA TYR A 314 44.01 17.80 36.88
C TYR A 314 44.46 18.39 38.23
N GLY A 315 43.99 17.86 39.36
CA GLY A 315 44.35 18.34 40.70
C GLY A 315 43.53 19.55 41.18
N THR A 316 43.98 20.17 42.28
CA THR A 316 43.21 21.17 43.04
C THR A 316 43.01 22.52 42.33
N THR A 317 43.77 22.81 41.27
CA THR A 317 43.63 24.04 40.47
C THR A 317 42.62 23.89 39.34
N GLY A 318 42.23 22.66 38.98
CA GLY A 318 41.31 22.39 37.88
C GLY A 318 41.99 22.57 36.51
N TYR A 319 41.21 22.81 35.46
CA TYR A 319 41.74 23.01 34.11
C TYR A 319 41.67 24.49 33.71
N GLU A 320 42.73 25.24 34.07
CA GLU A 320 42.78 26.70 33.95
C GLU A 320 42.60 27.22 32.51
N GLN A 321 43.18 26.54 31.52
CA GLN A 321 43.15 26.97 30.11
C GLN A 321 41.72 27.10 29.56
N PHE A 322 40.80 26.25 30.01
CA PHE A 322 39.40 26.26 29.60
C PHE A 322 38.47 26.70 30.73
N HIS A 323 39.03 27.23 31.83
CA HIS A 323 38.30 27.70 33.01
C HIS A 323 37.33 26.66 33.61
N LEU A 324 37.72 25.37 33.61
CA LEU A 324 36.93 24.33 34.26
C LEU A 324 37.39 24.17 35.71
N LYS A 325 36.45 24.33 36.64
CA LYS A 325 36.72 24.21 38.08
C LYS A 325 36.97 22.76 38.49
N PRO A 326 37.75 22.49 39.56
CA PRO A 326 38.04 21.14 40.04
C PRO A 326 36.81 20.29 40.36
N ASP A 327 35.74 20.92 40.86
CA ASP A 327 34.47 20.29 41.24
C ASP A 327 33.57 19.94 40.04
N THR A 328 33.95 20.32 38.82
CA THR A 328 33.17 20.03 37.62
C THR A 328 33.27 18.54 37.27
N VAL A 329 32.14 17.87 37.04
CA VAL A 329 32.14 16.48 36.56
C VAL A 329 32.78 16.40 35.18
N ALA A 330 33.88 15.66 35.06
CA ALA A 330 34.57 15.40 33.80
C ALA A 330 34.02 14.15 33.10
N SER A 331 33.71 13.11 33.88
CA SER A 331 33.13 11.86 33.40
C SER A 331 32.14 11.29 34.40
N SER A 332 30.85 11.32 34.07
CA SER A 332 29.83 10.59 34.82
C SER A 332 30.16 9.10 34.87
N PHE A 333 30.00 8.46 36.03
CA PHE A 333 30.40 7.05 36.28
C PHE A 333 31.89 6.74 36.06
N GLY A 334 32.76 7.76 35.95
CA GLY A 334 34.17 7.58 35.64
C GLY A 334 34.94 6.76 36.68
N LYS A 335 34.62 6.91 37.98
CA LYS A 335 35.27 6.14 39.05
C LYS A 335 34.81 4.69 39.06
N ALA A 336 33.56 4.43 38.68
CA ALA A 336 33.03 3.08 38.55
C ALA A 336 33.68 2.26 37.42
N GLY A 337 34.29 2.92 36.42
CA GLY A 337 35.09 2.29 35.37
C GLY A 337 36.56 2.04 35.73
N ALA A 338 37.03 2.51 36.90
CA ALA A 338 38.42 2.34 37.33
C ALA A 338 38.72 0.89 37.77
N ARG A 339 39.99 0.46 37.64
CA ARG A 339 40.43 -0.92 37.95
C ARG A 339 40.15 -1.36 39.40
N SER A 340 40.07 -0.43 40.34
CA SER A 340 39.68 -0.70 41.73
C SER A 340 38.95 0.50 42.31
N LEU A 341 37.74 0.27 42.82
CA LEU A 341 37.06 1.18 43.74
C LEU A 341 37.44 0.79 45.18
N PRO A 342 37.69 1.75 46.09
CA PRO A 342 38.00 1.45 47.49
C PRO A 342 36.87 0.65 48.17
N HIS A 343 35.62 1.01 47.85
CA HIS A 343 34.41 0.37 48.35
C HIS A 343 33.34 0.38 47.24
N PRO A 344 32.40 -0.59 47.21
CA PRO A 344 31.27 -0.51 46.30
C PRO A 344 30.40 0.73 46.63
N PRO A 345 29.96 1.50 45.63
CA PRO A 345 29.16 2.70 45.86
C PRO A 345 27.79 2.35 46.44
N ARG A 346 27.24 3.23 47.29
CA ARG A 346 25.90 3.01 47.85
C ARG A 346 24.83 3.23 46.78
N ASP A 347 23.68 2.60 46.96
CA ASP A 347 22.51 2.79 46.08
C ASP A 347 22.11 4.27 45.95
N ALA A 348 22.23 5.04 47.03
CA ALA A 348 22.00 6.48 47.06
C ALA A 348 23.00 7.26 46.18
N ASP A 349 24.29 6.91 46.23
CA ASP A 349 25.37 7.56 45.46
C ASP A 349 25.20 7.28 43.96
N LEU A 350 24.81 6.04 43.61
CA LEU A 350 24.45 5.66 42.24
C LEU A 350 23.23 6.45 41.73
N ALA A 351 22.18 6.57 42.53
CA ALA A 351 20.99 7.34 42.18
C ALA A 351 21.32 8.84 41.99
N ARG A 352 22.15 9.42 42.86
CA ARG A 352 22.63 10.81 42.74
C ARG A 352 23.43 11.04 41.45
N SER A 353 24.41 10.19 41.16
CA SER A 353 25.22 10.27 39.94
C SER A 353 24.34 10.13 38.67
N LEU A 354 23.39 9.18 38.64
CA LEU A 354 22.45 9.05 37.53
C LEU A 354 21.58 10.29 37.34
N LEU A 355 21.08 10.88 38.43
CA LEU A 355 20.28 12.10 38.37
C LEU A 355 21.10 13.25 37.77
N PHE A 356 22.34 13.41 38.21
CA PHE A 356 23.26 14.45 37.74
C PHE A 356 23.65 14.24 36.28
N MET A 357 23.97 13.01 35.88
CA MET A 357 24.26 12.67 34.48
C MET A 357 23.11 13.06 33.55
N ILE A 358 21.88 12.68 33.90
CA ILE A 358 20.69 12.99 33.08
C ILE A 358 20.44 14.50 33.05
N THR A 359 20.40 15.17 34.19
CA THR A 359 20.11 16.61 34.26
C THR A 359 21.19 17.47 33.60
N GLN A 360 22.47 17.12 33.74
CA GLN A 360 23.58 17.83 33.06
C GLN A 360 23.50 17.67 31.54
N ASN A 361 23.22 16.45 31.05
CA ASN A 361 23.03 16.21 29.62
C ASN A 361 21.84 17.00 29.06
N LEU A 362 20.72 17.02 29.79
CA LEU A 362 19.53 17.77 29.40
C LEU A 362 19.75 19.28 29.43
N GLY A 363 20.46 19.80 30.44
CA GLY A 363 20.84 21.20 30.51
C GLY A 363 21.69 21.63 29.32
N GLN A 364 22.68 20.83 28.94
CA GLN A 364 23.52 21.11 27.77
C GLN A 364 22.71 21.08 26.47
N LEU A 365 21.86 20.07 26.27
CA LEU A 365 21.00 19.96 25.09
C LEU A 365 20.02 21.13 24.99
N ALA A 366 19.40 21.51 26.11
CA ALA A 366 18.49 22.65 26.17
C ALA A 366 19.21 23.96 25.82
N PHE A 367 20.41 24.19 26.36
CA PHE A 367 21.25 25.34 26.01
C PHE A 367 21.61 25.41 24.51
N LEU A 368 22.07 24.29 23.94
CA LEU A 368 22.46 24.24 22.52
C LEU A 368 21.26 24.50 21.59
N ASN A 369 20.10 23.94 21.93
CA ASN A 369 18.87 24.17 21.16
C ASN A 369 18.35 25.61 21.34
N ALA A 370 18.41 26.17 22.55
CA ALA A 370 18.05 27.55 22.81
C ALA A 370 18.91 28.53 22.00
N ARG A 371 20.23 28.27 21.91
CA ARG A 371 21.13 29.03 21.02
C ARG A 371 20.78 28.88 19.55
N ARG A 372 20.49 27.65 19.09
CA ARG A 372 20.13 27.37 17.70
C ARG A 372 18.84 28.08 17.27
N VAL A 373 17.84 28.15 18.14
CA VAL A 373 16.54 28.76 17.83
C VAL A 373 16.42 30.22 18.27
N GLU A 374 17.53 30.79 18.75
CA GLU A 374 17.67 32.19 19.16
C GLU A 374 16.66 32.62 20.25
N THR A 375 16.41 31.74 21.23
CA THR A 375 15.60 32.09 22.41
C THR A 375 16.42 32.01 23.69
N LYS A 376 16.15 32.93 24.62
CA LYS A 376 16.74 32.94 25.96
C LYS A 376 15.80 32.31 27.01
N ARG A 377 14.53 32.08 26.66
CA ARG A 377 13.49 31.61 27.57
C ARG A 377 13.37 30.09 27.44
N ILE A 378 13.78 29.37 28.48
CA ILE A 378 13.79 27.90 28.50
C ILE A 378 12.91 27.43 29.65
N TYR A 379 11.82 26.76 29.30
CA TYR A 379 10.90 26.12 30.21
C TYR A 379 11.17 24.63 30.28
N PHE A 380 11.31 24.10 31.49
CA PHE A 380 11.40 22.67 31.75
C PHE A 380 10.08 22.18 32.34
N SER A 381 9.57 21.08 31.80
CA SER A 381 8.31 20.47 32.19
C SER A 381 8.46 18.95 32.30
N GLY A 382 7.43 18.28 32.83
CA GLY A 382 7.36 16.82 32.88
C GLY A 382 7.60 16.26 34.28
N ASN A 383 7.09 15.05 34.51
CA ASN A 383 7.02 14.44 35.84
C ASN A 383 8.39 14.03 36.41
N PHE A 384 9.46 14.05 35.60
CA PHE A 384 10.81 13.83 36.11
C PHE A 384 11.22 14.88 37.17
N LEU A 385 10.66 16.09 37.07
CA LEU A 385 10.92 17.21 37.97
C LEU A 385 9.97 17.27 39.17
N ARG A 386 8.99 16.36 39.22
CA ARG A 386 7.96 16.33 40.26
C ARG A 386 8.61 16.20 41.63
N ARG A 387 8.36 17.19 42.50
CA ARG A 387 8.89 17.24 43.88
C ARG A 387 10.42 17.08 43.96
N ASN A 388 11.12 17.41 42.88
CA ASN A 388 12.56 17.20 42.77
C ASN A 388 13.28 18.53 42.55
N GLU A 389 13.41 19.31 43.64
CA GLU A 389 14.13 20.59 43.57
C GLU A 389 15.61 20.40 43.24
N LEU A 390 16.19 19.24 43.58
CA LEU A 390 17.58 18.92 43.27
C LEU A 390 17.82 18.88 41.75
N ALA A 391 16.97 18.20 40.98
CA ALA A 391 17.07 18.21 39.52
C ALA A 391 16.83 19.61 38.92
N CYS A 392 15.86 20.36 39.46
CA CYS A 392 15.60 21.73 39.01
C CYS A 392 16.81 22.63 39.26
N ARG A 393 17.45 22.52 40.42
CA ARG A 393 18.69 23.24 40.76
C ARG A 393 19.83 22.85 39.83
N GLN A 394 19.99 21.56 39.53
CA GLN A 394 21.04 21.11 38.61
C GLN A 394 20.82 21.61 37.18
N LEU A 395 19.57 21.58 36.69
CA LEU A 395 19.23 22.17 35.39
C LEU A 395 19.46 23.68 35.36
N ALA A 396 19.11 24.39 36.43
CA ALA A 396 19.36 25.82 36.54
C ALA A 396 20.87 26.14 36.56
N TYR A 397 21.65 25.36 37.30
CA TYR A 397 23.11 25.43 37.31
C TYR A 397 23.69 25.19 35.92
N ALA A 398 23.31 24.09 35.25
CA ALA A 398 23.78 23.74 33.92
C ALA A 398 23.51 24.85 32.90
N ILE A 399 22.27 25.37 32.86
CA ILE A 399 21.91 26.46 31.94
C ILE A 399 22.70 27.73 32.24
N SER A 400 22.81 28.12 33.50
CA SER A 400 23.58 29.30 33.90
C SER A 400 25.07 29.14 33.56
N PHE A 401 25.64 27.97 33.83
CA PHE A 401 27.03 27.62 33.55
C PHE A 401 27.35 27.71 32.05
N TRP A 402 26.61 26.98 31.20
CA TRP A 402 26.87 26.95 29.76
C TRP A 402 26.57 28.28 29.06
N SER A 403 25.59 29.03 29.55
CA SER A 403 25.23 30.34 29.00
C SER A 403 26.02 31.52 29.57
N LYS A 404 26.93 31.28 30.52
CA LYS A 404 27.62 32.34 31.29
C LYS A 404 26.63 33.35 31.91
N GLY A 405 25.50 32.84 32.42
CA GLY A 405 24.42 33.63 33.00
C GLY A 405 23.49 34.32 32.01
N ALA A 406 23.66 34.15 30.69
CA ALA A 406 22.83 34.81 29.68
C ALA A 406 21.44 34.18 29.49
N MET A 407 21.23 32.96 29.98
CA MET A 407 19.97 32.21 29.89
C MET A 407 19.57 31.69 31.27
N GLN A 408 18.27 31.46 31.46
CA GLN A 408 17.72 30.98 32.74
C GLN A 408 16.76 29.82 32.52
N ALA A 409 16.93 28.77 33.31
CA ALA A 409 15.98 27.66 33.40
C ALA A 409 14.75 28.10 34.21
N GLN A 410 13.56 27.89 33.65
CA GLN A 410 12.28 28.18 34.29
C GLN A 410 11.49 26.88 34.46
N PHE A 411 10.80 26.77 35.58
CA PHE A 411 10.06 25.58 36.00
C PHE A 411 8.62 25.96 36.33
N PHE A 412 7.76 24.95 36.47
CA PHE A 412 6.34 25.09 36.76
C PHE A 412 6.00 24.40 38.07
N HIS A 413 4.84 24.73 38.64
CA HIS A 413 4.25 23.99 39.75
C HIS A 413 3.32 22.86 39.25
N HIS A 414 2.77 22.99 38.04
CA HIS A 414 1.89 22.04 37.38
C HIS A 414 2.58 21.21 36.28
N GLU A 415 3.91 21.05 36.33
CA GLU A 415 4.75 20.47 35.26
C GLU A 415 4.32 19.07 34.81
N GLY A 416 3.61 18.33 35.68
CA GLY A 416 3.14 16.97 35.43
C GLY A 416 1.75 16.85 34.82
N PHE A 417 0.98 17.94 34.74
CA PHE A 417 -0.47 17.91 34.51
C PHE A 417 -0.94 18.59 33.21
N PHE A 418 -0.05 19.24 32.47
CA PHE A 418 -0.44 19.98 31.26
C PHE A 418 -1.18 19.12 30.23
N GLY A 419 -0.77 17.87 30.01
CA GLY A 419 -1.48 16.96 29.10
C GLY A 419 -2.92 16.67 29.54
N ALA A 420 -3.13 16.35 30.82
CA ALA A 420 -4.47 16.08 31.36
C ALA A 420 -5.36 17.34 31.37
N LEU A 421 -4.77 18.51 31.63
CA LEU A 421 -5.48 19.78 31.58
C LEU A 421 -5.84 20.16 30.13
N GLY A 422 -4.92 19.97 29.19
CA GLY A 422 -5.17 20.23 27.77
C GLY A 422 -6.29 19.37 27.21
N THR A 423 -6.37 18.08 27.58
CA THR A 423 -7.48 17.23 27.13
C THR A 423 -8.82 17.66 27.71
N PHE A 424 -8.84 18.12 28.96
CA PHE A 424 -10.01 18.77 29.55
C PHE A 424 -10.41 20.03 28.76
N LEU A 425 -9.46 20.91 28.45
CA LEU A 425 -9.71 22.18 27.75
C LEU A 425 -10.14 21.99 26.29
N GLN A 426 -9.54 21.06 25.55
CA GLN A 426 -9.95 20.72 24.19
C GLN A 426 -11.41 20.26 24.16
N ARG A 427 -11.82 19.50 25.18
CA ARG A 427 -13.20 19.08 25.33
C ARG A 427 -14.10 20.25 25.74
N PHE A 428 -13.62 21.13 26.60
CA PHE A 428 -14.35 22.29 27.11
C PHE A 428 -14.60 23.37 26.02
N ASN A 429 -13.59 23.68 25.19
CA ASN A 429 -13.62 24.73 24.16
C ASN A 429 -14.24 24.28 22.82
N SER A 430 -14.59 23.00 22.66
CA SER A 430 -15.15 22.44 21.41
C SER A 430 -16.62 22.81 21.14
N VAL A 431 -17.00 24.04 21.51
CA VAL A 431 -18.35 24.59 21.48
C VAL A 431 -18.29 25.94 20.76
N PRO A 432 -19.00 26.15 19.64
CA PRO A 432 -18.92 27.41 18.88
C PRO A 432 -19.59 28.57 19.64
N GLU A 433 -18.94 29.73 19.67
CA GLU A 433 -19.58 31.00 20.06
C GLU A 433 -20.66 31.38 19.02
N LEU A 434 -21.82 31.83 19.50
CA LEU A 434 -22.92 32.34 18.69
C LEU A 434 -22.50 33.63 17.96
N PRO A 435 -22.93 33.86 16.69
CA PRO A 435 -22.60 35.10 16.00
C PRO A 435 -23.33 36.29 16.62
N GLU A 436 -22.62 37.42 16.72
CA GLU A 436 -23.20 38.71 17.02
C GLU A 436 -24.22 39.11 15.93
N THR A 437 -25.28 39.77 16.40
CA THR A 437 -26.36 40.31 15.61
C THR A 437 -25.86 41.46 14.73
N ASP A 438 -25.77 41.23 13.41
CA ASP A 438 -25.67 42.30 12.43
C ASP A 438 -26.88 42.29 11.48
N VAL A 439 -27.72 43.30 11.75
CA VAL A 439 -28.57 44.12 10.88
C VAL A 439 -28.79 43.68 9.42
N GLU A 440 -30.07 43.57 9.07
CA GLU A 440 -30.61 43.48 7.72
C GLU A 440 -30.02 44.56 6.77
N GLN A 441 -29.50 44.13 5.61
CA GLN A 441 -29.59 44.92 4.39
C GLN A 441 -29.92 44.05 3.17
N SER A 442 -31.17 44.22 2.72
CA SER A 442 -31.68 44.24 1.34
C SER A 442 -31.20 43.18 0.34
N SER A 443 -32.21 42.40 -0.08
CA SER A 443 -32.39 41.75 -1.37
C SER A 443 -31.62 42.33 -2.57
N SER A 444 -30.91 41.46 -3.28
CA SER A 444 -30.84 41.48 -4.74
C SER A 444 -30.91 40.07 -5.30
N SER A 445 -31.92 39.89 -6.16
CA SER A 445 -32.20 38.73 -7.01
C SER A 445 -31.04 38.35 -7.94
N GLY A 446 -30.92 37.04 -8.22
CA GLY A 446 -30.36 36.53 -9.47
C GLY A 446 -29.13 35.63 -9.30
N GLU A 447 -29.35 34.31 -9.32
CA GLU A 447 -28.93 33.39 -10.40
C GLU A 447 -28.81 31.97 -9.85
N ASP A 448 -29.70 31.10 -10.35
CA ASP A 448 -29.58 29.66 -10.23
C ASP A 448 -28.27 29.19 -10.87
N GLN A 449 -27.33 28.69 -10.07
CA GLN A 449 -26.24 27.85 -10.55
C GLN A 449 -26.40 26.41 -10.05
N HIS A 450 -26.58 25.53 -11.03
CA HIS A 450 -26.65 24.08 -10.94
C HIS A 450 -25.60 23.48 -9.98
N LYS A 451 -26.04 22.98 -8.81
CA LYS A 451 -25.33 21.93 -8.08
C LYS A 451 -25.48 20.61 -8.84
N SER A 452 -24.52 20.26 -9.69
CA SER A 452 -24.42 18.89 -10.23
C SER A 452 -24.13 17.92 -9.08
N SER A 453 -24.97 16.91 -8.91
CA SER A 453 -24.82 15.92 -7.83
C SER A 453 -23.54 15.08 -8.00
N PRO A 454 -22.75 14.84 -6.95
CA PRO A 454 -21.48 14.09 -7.00
C PRO A 454 -21.64 12.61 -7.43
N HIS A 455 -22.86 12.09 -7.47
CA HIS A 455 -23.14 10.71 -7.89
C HIS A 455 -23.15 10.52 -9.41
N THR A 456 -23.32 11.58 -10.20
CA THR A 456 -23.42 11.47 -11.67
C THR A 456 -22.05 11.35 -12.36
N SER A 457 -21.06 12.10 -11.88
CA SER A 457 -19.67 12.07 -12.37
C SER A 457 -18.97 10.74 -12.06
N THR A 458 -19.15 10.22 -10.84
CA THR A 458 -18.59 8.93 -10.42
C THR A 458 -19.19 7.75 -11.18
N LEU A 459 -20.49 7.80 -11.46
CA LEU A 459 -21.16 6.78 -12.30
C LEU A 459 -20.66 6.83 -13.74
N LEU A 460 -20.47 8.02 -14.32
CA LEU A 460 -19.92 8.18 -15.66
C LEU A 460 -18.49 7.64 -15.76
N ALA A 461 -17.64 7.94 -14.77
CA ALA A 461 -16.27 7.44 -14.70
C ALA A 461 -16.24 5.90 -14.58
N LEU A 462 -17.14 5.30 -13.80
CA LEU A 462 -17.25 3.84 -13.66
C LEU A 462 -17.72 3.19 -14.97
N CYS A 463 -18.74 3.75 -15.63
CA CYS A 463 -19.20 3.27 -16.95
C CYS A 463 -18.09 3.40 -18.00
N GLY A 464 -17.36 4.51 -17.99
CA GLY A 464 -16.18 4.72 -18.83
C GLY A 464 -15.10 3.67 -18.59
N LEU A 465 -14.82 3.33 -17.32
CA LEU A 465 -13.87 2.28 -16.96
C LEU A 465 -14.30 0.89 -17.46
N LEU A 466 -15.58 0.54 -17.28
CA LEU A 466 -16.13 -0.74 -17.76
C LEU A 466 -16.02 -0.82 -19.29
N GLY A 467 -16.40 0.25 -20.00
CA GLY A 467 -16.28 0.35 -21.45
C GLY A 467 -14.83 0.27 -21.94
N PHE A 468 -13.92 0.99 -21.29
CA PHE A 468 -12.48 0.93 -21.57
C PHE A 468 -11.91 -0.47 -21.36
N THR A 469 -12.25 -1.12 -20.24
CA THR A 469 -11.76 -2.47 -19.92
C THR A 469 -12.30 -3.50 -20.91
N TRP A 470 -13.57 -3.37 -21.30
CA TRP A 470 -14.18 -4.21 -22.32
C TRP A 470 -13.49 -4.03 -23.68
N TRP A 471 -13.28 -2.79 -24.10
CA TRP A 471 -12.57 -2.47 -25.34
C TRP A 471 -11.14 -3.02 -25.32
N LEU A 472 -10.40 -2.80 -24.24
CA LEU A 472 -9.02 -3.27 -24.09
C LEU A 472 -8.95 -4.79 -24.16
N LEU A 473 -9.88 -5.49 -23.49
CA LEU A 473 -9.92 -6.94 -23.51
C LEU A 473 -10.35 -7.47 -24.88
N ALA A 474 -11.31 -6.81 -25.55
CA ALA A 474 -11.67 -7.13 -26.93
C ALA A 474 -10.52 -6.89 -27.92
N HIS A 475 -9.65 -5.91 -27.65
CA HIS A 475 -8.48 -5.63 -28.46
C HIS A 475 -7.40 -6.71 -28.35
N TYR A 476 -7.23 -7.33 -27.19
CA TYR A 476 -6.19 -8.36 -26.98
C TYR A 476 -6.69 -9.80 -27.09
N LYS A 477 -7.94 -10.11 -26.72
CA LYS A 477 -8.42 -11.51 -26.60
C LYS A 477 -8.54 -12.23 -27.94
N ASP A 478 -8.07 -13.47 -27.98
CA ASP A 478 -8.40 -14.42 -29.04
C ASP A 478 -9.87 -14.87 -28.95
N ALA A 479 -10.50 -15.11 -30.11
CA ALA A 479 -11.87 -15.60 -30.24
C ALA A 479 -12.08 -16.97 -29.56
N LYS A 480 -11.02 -17.79 -29.46
CA LYS A 480 -11.07 -19.12 -28.81
C LYS A 480 -10.92 -19.09 -27.28
N VAL A 481 -10.80 -17.90 -26.66
CA VAL A 481 -10.69 -17.77 -25.20
C VAL A 481 -12.01 -18.17 -24.51
N PRO A 482 -11.99 -19.08 -23.52
CA PRO A 482 -13.20 -19.48 -22.80
C PRO A 482 -13.85 -18.33 -22.04
N THR A 483 -15.18 -18.32 -21.95
CA THR A 483 -15.97 -17.30 -21.24
C THR A 483 -15.57 -17.15 -19.76
N VAL A 484 -15.15 -18.24 -19.10
CA VAL A 484 -14.69 -18.20 -17.70
C VAL A 484 -13.40 -17.39 -17.57
N VAL A 485 -12.44 -17.59 -18.49
CA VAL A 485 -11.18 -16.82 -18.53
C VAL A 485 -11.49 -15.36 -18.86
N HIS A 486 -12.38 -15.13 -19.83
CA HIS A 486 -12.82 -13.78 -20.19
C HIS A 486 -13.43 -13.05 -18.98
N ALA A 487 -14.37 -13.66 -18.26
CA ALA A 487 -15.00 -13.06 -17.09
C ALA A 487 -14.00 -12.79 -15.95
N ALA A 488 -13.06 -13.72 -15.71
CA ALA A 488 -12.02 -13.56 -14.68
C ALA A 488 -11.05 -12.42 -15.02
N VAL A 489 -10.57 -12.35 -16.27
CA VAL A 489 -9.67 -11.30 -16.74
C VAL A 489 -10.37 -9.95 -16.72
N PHE A 490 -11.60 -9.86 -17.24
CA PHE A 490 -12.40 -8.63 -17.20
C PHE A 490 -12.59 -8.12 -15.76
N SER A 491 -13.03 -9.00 -14.85
CA SER A 491 -13.27 -8.63 -13.45
C SER A 491 -11.99 -8.16 -12.75
N THR A 492 -10.87 -8.85 -12.99
CA THR A 492 -9.58 -8.50 -12.37
C THR A 492 -8.97 -7.23 -12.94
N TRP A 493 -9.15 -6.96 -14.25
CA TRP A 493 -8.72 -5.71 -14.86
C TRP A 493 -9.55 -4.52 -14.35
N VAL A 494 -10.88 -4.69 -14.22
CA VAL A 494 -11.75 -3.66 -13.62
C VAL A 494 -11.28 -3.35 -12.20
N LEU A 495 -11.06 -4.37 -11.36
CA LEU A 495 -10.56 -4.16 -10.00
C LEU A 495 -9.17 -3.49 -9.99
N GLY A 496 -8.28 -3.90 -10.90
CA GLY A 496 -6.95 -3.34 -11.09
C GLY A 496 -6.96 -1.86 -11.42
N PHE A 497 -7.82 -1.46 -12.35
CA PHE A 497 -7.93 -0.08 -12.81
C PHE A 497 -8.79 0.80 -11.89
N LEU A 498 -9.67 0.22 -11.08
CA LEU A 498 -10.52 0.96 -10.14
C LEU A 498 -9.69 1.81 -9.16
N GLY A 499 -8.49 1.35 -8.77
CA GLY A 499 -7.59 2.12 -7.92
C GLY A 499 -7.09 3.43 -8.56
N MET A 500 -7.04 3.48 -9.89
CA MET A 500 -6.63 4.69 -10.61
C MET A 500 -7.69 5.80 -10.55
N LEU A 501 -8.96 5.43 -10.39
CA LEU A 501 -10.06 6.37 -10.16
C LEU A 501 -10.19 6.71 -8.67
N LEU A 502 -10.07 5.69 -7.81
CA LEU A 502 -10.34 5.83 -6.39
C LEU A 502 -9.28 6.65 -5.65
N LEU A 503 -8.00 6.57 -6.04
CA LEU A 503 -6.91 7.26 -5.35
C LEU A 503 -6.93 8.79 -5.52
N PRO A 504 -7.10 9.36 -6.73
CA PRO A 504 -7.30 10.79 -6.90
C PRO A 504 -8.51 11.32 -6.14
N MET A 505 -9.63 10.57 -6.16
CA MET A 505 -10.83 10.91 -5.39
C MET A 505 -10.56 10.91 -3.88
N ASP A 506 -9.91 9.88 -3.34
CA ASP A 506 -9.53 9.78 -1.92
C ASP A 506 -8.58 10.93 -1.52
N LEU A 507 -7.64 11.30 -2.40
CA LEU A 507 -6.73 12.43 -2.17
C LEU A 507 -7.46 13.78 -2.16
N ALA A 508 -8.38 14.00 -3.11
CA ALA A 508 -9.14 15.25 -3.19
C ALA A 508 -10.18 15.40 -2.06
N THR A 509 -10.76 14.27 -1.61
CA THR A 509 -11.79 14.26 -0.56
C THR A 509 -11.21 14.22 0.84
N ASN A 510 -10.29 13.30 1.12
CA ASN A 510 -9.74 13.09 2.46
C ASN A 510 -8.35 13.73 2.65
N GLY A 511 -7.54 13.81 1.58
CA GLY A 511 -6.18 14.36 1.65
C GLY A 511 -6.15 15.89 1.83
N LEU A 512 -6.94 16.65 1.05
CA LEU A 512 -7.00 18.12 1.12
C LEU A 512 -7.64 18.65 2.41
N VAL A 513 -8.66 17.96 2.93
CA VAL A 513 -9.44 18.40 4.08
C VAL A 513 -8.61 18.45 5.37
N VAL A 514 -7.61 17.57 5.51
CA VAL A 514 -6.66 17.60 6.64
C VAL A 514 -5.77 18.85 6.62
N SER A 515 -5.63 19.53 5.48
CA SER A 515 -4.86 20.78 5.36
C SER A 515 -5.66 22.07 5.59
N SER A 516 -7.00 22.01 5.53
CA SER A 516 -7.90 23.17 5.68
C SER A 516 -8.83 23.00 6.89
N GLN A 517 -8.34 23.32 8.09
CA GLN A 517 -9.16 23.21 9.30
C GLN A 517 -10.31 24.24 9.31
N SER A 518 -11.55 23.77 9.23
CA SER A 518 -12.75 24.48 9.68
C SER A 518 -13.78 23.47 10.25
N ALA A 519 -14.36 23.79 11.40
CA ALA A 519 -14.88 22.83 12.37
C ALA A 519 -16.30 22.24 12.10
N SER A 520 -16.93 22.53 10.95
CA SER A 520 -18.35 22.19 10.73
C SER A 520 -18.63 20.84 10.05
N ASN A 521 -17.64 20.16 9.45
CA ASN A 521 -17.87 18.97 8.60
C ASN A 521 -17.39 17.62 9.18
N ILE A 522 -16.91 17.59 10.43
CA ILE A 522 -16.17 16.47 11.03
C ILE A 522 -16.96 15.14 11.10
N ALA A 523 -18.30 15.19 11.13
CA ALA A 523 -19.16 13.99 11.22
C ALA A 523 -19.35 13.27 9.87
N GLU A 524 -19.63 14.02 8.79
CA GLU A 524 -19.67 13.48 7.41
C GLU A 524 -18.26 13.11 6.91
N GLU A 525 -17.23 13.80 7.38
CA GLU A 525 -15.82 13.49 7.06
C GLU A 525 -15.36 12.16 7.67
N ASN A 526 -15.79 11.82 8.89
CA ASN A 526 -15.45 10.54 9.50
C ASN A 526 -16.22 9.35 8.89
N THR A 527 -17.40 9.57 8.30
CA THR A 527 -18.14 8.51 7.60
C THR A 527 -17.55 8.27 6.21
N THR A 528 -17.29 9.34 5.44
CA THR A 528 -16.66 9.24 4.11
C THR A 528 -15.28 8.57 4.18
N PHE A 529 -14.40 8.99 5.10
CA PHE A 529 -13.10 8.32 5.30
C PHE A 529 -13.23 6.82 5.59
N LYS A 530 -14.19 6.42 6.43
CA LYS A 530 -14.43 5.00 6.76
C LYS A 530 -14.98 4.22 5.57
N GLU A 531 -15.83 4.83 4.74
CA GLU A 531 -16.34 4.25 3.50
C GLU A 531 -15.20 4.00 2.51
N TYR A 532 -14.36 5.01 2.25
CA TYR A 532 -13.16 4.84 1.40
C TYR A 532 -12.23 3.76 1.95
N LEU A 533 -11.99 3.73 3.26
CA LEU A 533 -11.15 2.68 3.87
C LEU A 533 -11.78 1.28 3.72
N ALA A 534 -13.10 1.15 3.81
CA ALA A 534 -13.80 -0.11 3.60
C ALA A 534 -13.69 -0.57 2.14
N VAL A 535 -13.88 0.35 1.18
CA VAL A 535 -13.73 0.08 -0.26
C VAL A 535 -12.28 -0.34 -0.57
N TRP A 536 -11.28 0.39 -0.05
CA TRP A 536 -9.87 0.03 -0.23
C TRP A 536 -9.52 -1.34 0.36
N ARG A 537 -10.05 -1.68 1.54
CA ARG A 537 -9.87 -3.02 2.14
C ARG A 537 -10.49 -4.11 1.27
N LEU A 538 -11.71 -3.91 0.79
CA LEU A 538 -12.38 -4.85 -0.10
C LEU A 538 -11.58 -5.06 -1.39
N LEU A 539 -11.14 -3.96 -2.02
CA LEU A 539 -10.38 -3.96 -3.25
C LEU A 539 -9.03 -4.67 -3.08
N TYR A 540 -8.32 -4.39 -1.98
CA TYR A 540 -7.04 -5.03 -1.65
C TYR A 540 -7.21 -6.54 -1.47
N TRP A 541 -8.16 -6.98 -0.64
CA TRP A 541 -8.32 -8.42 -0.40
C TRP A 541 -8.86 -9.17 -1.63
N ALA A 542 -9.72 -8.54 -2.43
CA ALA A 542 -10.21 -9.13 -3.68
C ALA A 542 -9.07 -9.34 -4.69
N THR A 543 -8.24 -8.31 -4.92
CA THR A 543 -7.08 -8.41 -5.82
C THR A 543 -5.98 -9.32 -5.27
N PHE A 544 -5.76 -9.32 -3.95
CA PHE A 544 -4.84 -10.24 -3.28
C PHE A 544 -5.27 -11.69 -3.50
N LEU A 545 -6.52 -12.05 -3.19
CA LEU A 545 -7.04 -13.41 -3.38
C LEU A 545 -7.02 -13.83 -4.86
N MET A 546 -7.34 -12.93 -5.79
CA MET A 546 -7.27 -13.23 -7.21
C MET A 546 -5.83 -13.44 -7.70
N SER A 547 -4.88 -12.64 -7.24
CA SER A 547 -3.47 -12.73 -7.68
C SER A 547 -2.69 -13.91 -7.10
N TRP A 548 -3.11 -14.44 -5.95
CA TRP A 548 -2.42 -15.53 -5.26
C TRP A 548 -3.17 -16.87 -5.29
N ILE A 549 -4.48 -16.85 -5.51
CA ILE A 549 -5.34 -18.05 -5.51
C ILE A 549 -6.12 -18.19 -6.83
N GLY A 550 -7.01 -17.24 -7.12
CA GLY A 550 -7.98 -17.39 -8.21
C GLY A 550 -7.35 -17.53 -9.60
N LEU A 551 -6.52 -16.56 -10.00
CA LEU A 551 -5.86 -16.56 -11.31
C LEU A 551 -4.77 -17.64 -11.42
N PRO A 552 -3.88 -17.87 -10.42
CA PRO A 552 -2.95 -19.00 -10.47
C PRO A 552 -3.63 -20.35 -10.62
N PHE A 553 -4.75 -20.58 -9.90
CA PHE A 553 -5.55 -21.78 -10.09
C PHE A 553 -6.06 -21.90 -11.52
N LEU A 554 -6.59 -20.82 -12.12
CA LEU A 554 -7.04 -20.83 -13.51
C LEU A 554 -5.89 -21.11 -14.48
N VAL A 555 -4.68 -20.57 -14.25
CA VAL A 555 -3.49 -20.86 -15.07
C VAL A 555 -3.17 -22.36 -15.02
N GLU A 556 -3.04 -22.94 -13.83
CA GLU A 556 -2.78 -24.37 -13.67
C GLU A 556 -3.90 -25.23 -14.26
N PHE A 557 -5.16 -24.85 -14.03
CA PHE A 557 -6.32 -25.54 -14.58
C PHE A 557 -6.31 -25.53 -16.11
N ARG A 558 -5.96 -24.41 -16.76
CA ARG A 558 -5.89 -24.32 -18.22
C ARG A 558 -4.72 -25.10 -18.81
N GLN A 559 -3.57 -25.08 -18.14
CA GLN A 559 -2.37 -25.82 -18.51
C GLN A 559 -2.47 -27.32 -18.25
N ASN A 560 -3.40 -27.78 -17.41
CA ASN A 560 -3.54 -29.20 -17.13
C ASN A 560 -4.10 -29.99 -18.33
N GLY A 561 -3.46 -31.13 -18.64
CA GLY A 561 -3.81 -32.03 -19.75
C GLY A 561 -4.86 -33.08 -19.41
N GLU A 562 -5.32 -33.14 -18.16
CA GLU A 562 -6.31 -34.12 -17.68
C GLU A 562 -7.63 -34.04 -18.48
N PHE A 563 -8.17 -35.21 -18.83
CA PHE A 563 -9.39 -35.35 -19.65
C PHE A 563 -10.68 -35.20 -18.81
N GLU A 564 -10.65 -35.66 -17.55
CA GLU A 564 -11.78 -35.56 -16.62
C GLU A 564 -11.75 -34.26 -15.82
N LEU A 565 -12.90 -33.60 -15.69
CA LEU A 565 -13.00 -32.29 -15.01
C LEU A 565 -12.60 -32.39 -13.52
N ASP A 566 -13.06 -33.43 -12.81
CA ASP A 566 -12.79 -33.60 -11.38
C ASP A 566 -11.30 -33.84 -11.10
N ARG A 567 -10.67 -34.71 -11.90
CA ARG A 567 -9.22 -34.98 -11.81
C ARG A 567 -8.41 -33.74 -12.15
N ARG A 568 -8.84 -32.98 -13.15
CA ARG A 568 -8.21 -31.74 -13.56
C ARG A 568 -8.25 -30.68 -12.45
N VAL A 569 -9.40 -30.50 -11.79
CA VAL A 569 -9.51 -29.56 -10.65
C VAL A 569 -8.59 -29.98 -9.51
N LEU A 570 -8.63 -31.25 -9.10
CA LEU A 570 -7.83 -31.75 -7.98
C LEU A 570 -6.31 -31.68 -8.26
N SER A 571 -5.89 -32.08 -9.47
CA SER A 571 -4.50 -32.02 -9.91
C SER A 571 -3.98 -30.57 -9.94
N SER A 572 -4.80 -29.63 -10.42
CA SER A 572 -4.45 -28.20 -10.43
C SER A 572 -4.31 -27.61 -9.02
N PHE A 573 -5.18 -27.98 -8.08
CA PHE A 573 -5.02 -27.58 -6.68
C PHE A 573 -3.77 -28.18 -6.04
N ARG A 574 -3.41 -29.42 -6.37
CA ARG A 574 -2.20 -30.07 -5.85
C ARG A 574 -0.93 -29.32 -6.30
N HIS A 575 -0.87 -28.91 -7.57
CA HIS A 575 0.23 -28.08 -8.09
C HIS A 575 0.30 -26.71 -7.40
N LEU A 576 -0.87 -26.08 -7.18
CA LEU A 576 -0.94 -24.80 -6.49
C LEU A 576 -0.50 -24.89 -5.02
N ILE A 577 -0.90 -25.95 -4.30
CA ILE A 577 -0.48 -26.21 -2.92
C ILE A 577 1.04 -26.41 -2.85
N PHE A 578 1.61 -27.16 -3.80
CA PHE A 578 3.07 -27.32 -3.87
C PHE A 578 3.77 -25.96 -4.01
N HIS A 579 3.30 -25.09 -4.91
CA HIS A 579 3.86 -23.75 -5.06
C HIS A 579 3.76 -22.92 -3.77
N TRP A 580 2.62 -22.97 -3.06
CA TRP A 580 2.47 -22.29 -1.77
C TRP A 580 3.34 -22.88 -0.67
N THR A 581 3.60 -24.19 -0.66
CA THR A 581 4.48 -24.80 0.35
C THR A 581 5.92 -24.28 0.22
N VAL A 582 6.41 -24.12 -1.01
CA VAL A 582 7.73 -23.54 -1.29
C VAL A 582 7.79 -22.08 -0.83
N LEU A 583 6.78 -21.28 -1.18
CA LEU A 583 6.70 -19.87 -0.77
C LEU A 583 6.59 -19.71 0.75
N ALA A 584 5.78 -20.54 1.40
CA ALA A 584 5.63 -20.53 2.86
C ALA A 584 6.94 -20.91 3.55
N GLY A 585 7.70 -21.86 3.02
CA GLY A 585 9.05 -22.18 3.50
C GLY A 585 10.00 -20.99 3.44
N GLY A 586 10.02 -20.27 2.32
CA GLY A 586 10.82 -19.04 2.18
C GLY A 586 10.40 -17.93 3.15
N LEU A 587 9.09 -17.68 3.28
CA LEU A 587 8.55 -16.68 4.21
C LEU A 587 8.85 -17.05 5.67
N PHE A 588 8.82 -18.35 6.01
CA PHE A 588 9.16 -18.83 7.35
C PHE A 588 10.60 -18.52 7.72
N ILE A 589 11.55 -18.67 6.79
CA ILE A 589 12.97 -18.30 7.01
C ILE A 589 13.10 -16.80 7.28
N VAL A 590 12.43 -15.96 6.49
CA VAL A 590 12.42 -14.49 6.68
C VAL A 590 11.76 -14.10 8.01
N ALA A 591 10.65 -14.74 8.36
CA ALA A 591 9.97 -14.52 9.63
C ALA A 591 10.84 -14.93 10.83
N LEU A 592 11.56 -16.05 10.73
CA LEU A 592 12.49 -16.52 11.75
C LEU A 592 13.65 -15.55 11.94
N TYR A 593 14.22 -15.02 10.85
CA TYR A 593 15.22 -13.95 10.91
C TYR A 593 14.68 -12.70 11.63
N LEU A 594 13.46 -12.25 11.30
CA LEU A 594 12.86 -11.07 11.93
C LEU A 594 12.46 -11.28 13.39
N ILE A 595 12.07 -12.50 13.79
CA ILE A 595 11.79 -12.83 15.20
C ILE A 595 13.08 -12.75 16.04
N LEU A 596 14.22 -13.20 15.47
CA LEU A 596 15.52 -13.16 16.13
C LEU A 596 16.08 -11.74 16.26
N VAL A 597 15.79 -10.84 15.31
CA VAL A 597 16.34 -9.47 15.27
C VAL A 597 15.40 -8.42 15.89
N ASP A 598 14.08 -8.51 15.68
CA ASP A 598 13.11 -7.43 15.96
C ASP A 598 12.00 -7.80 16.98
N HIS A 599 12.04 -8.97 17.64
CA HIS A 599 11.05 -9.40 18.66
C HIS A 599 9.57 -9.33 18.19
N LEU A 600 9.26 -9.93 17.04
CA LEU A 600 7.96 -9.80 16.37
C LEU A 600 6.77 -10.39 17.17
N SER A 601 5.66 -9.65 17.24
CA SER A 601 4.37 -10.12 17.80
C SER A 601 3.51 -10.85 16.75
N LEU A 602 2.53 -11.67 17.17
CA LEU A 602 1.60 -12.39 16.28
C LEU A 602 0.79 -11.47 15.33
N TYR A 603 0.50 -10.23 15.73
CA TYR A 603 -0.13 -9.22 14.85
C TYR A 603 0.80 -8.76 13.72
N GLY A 604 2.12 -8.92 13.88
CA GLY A 604 3.13 -8.62 12.86
C GLY A 604 3.13 -9.57 11.68
N VAL A 605 2.58 -10.79 11.80
CA VAL A 605 2.61 -11.80 10.72
C VAL A 605 1.71 -11.40 9.53
N LEU A 606 0.52 -10.86 9.79
CA LEU A 606 -0.35 -10.34 8.74
C LEU A 606 0.26 -9.11 8.07
N GLY A 607 0.85 -8.21 8.86
CA GLY A 607 1.59 -7.05 8.37
C GLY A 607 2.80 -7.45 7.51
N LEU A 608 3.52 -8.51 7.89
CA LEU A 608 4.64 -9.07 7.14
C LEU A 608 4.20 -9.64 5.79
N ALA A 609 3.11 -10.39 5.74
CA ALA A 609 2.57 -10.92 4.49
C ALA A 609 2.12 -9.80 3.53
N MET A 610 1.46 -8.77 4.04
CA MET A 610 1.10 -7.58 3.26
C MET A 610 2.35 -6.82 2.78
N ALA A 611 3.35 -6.63 3.65
CA ALA A 611 4.61 -5.96 3.29
C ALA A 611 5.39 -6.72 2.21
N ALA A 612 5.49 -8.05 2.32
CA ALA A 612 6.14 -8.90 1.32
C ALA A 612 5.42 -8.83 -0.04
N SER A 613 4.09 -8.93 -0.05
CA SER A 613 3.29 -8.83 -1.28
C SER A 613 3.43 -7.47 -1.95
N ASN A 614 3.44 -6.39 -1.18
CA ASN A 614 3.58 -5.04 -1.70
C ASN A 614 5.01 -4.76 -2.21
N THR A 615 6.04 -5.27 -1.52
CA THR A 615 7.44 -5.16 -1.95
C THR A 615 7.65 -5.85 -3.30
N TYR A 616 7.05 -7.02 -3.51
CA TYR A 616 7.07 -7.70 -4.80
C TYR A 616 6.47 -6.83 -5.92
N GLY A 617 5.30 -6.21 -5.67
CA GLY A 617 4.69 -5.28 -6.62
C GLY A 617 5.56 -4.06 -6.91
N LEU A 618 6.23 -3.53 -5.89
CA LEU A 618 7.09 -2.35 -6.01
C LEU A 618 8.37 -2.62 -6.81
N LEU A 619 8.96 -3.81 -6.69
CA LEU A 619 10.06 -4.24 -7.56
C LEU A 619 9.64 -4.28 -9.04
N TRP A 620 8.42 -4.75 -9.32
CA TRP A 620 7.87 -4.70 -10.67
C TRP A 620 7.61 -3.27 -11.15
N VAL A 621 7.10 -2.38 -10.29
CA VAL A 621 6.93 -0.96 -10.64
C VAL A 621 8.27 -0.35 -11.01
N ILE A 622 9.34 -0.58 -10.24
CA ILE A 622 10.69 -0.07 -10.55
C ILE A 622 11.16 -0.52 -11.94
N ALA A 623 10.97 -1.81 -12.26
CA ALA A 623 11.38 -2.36 -13.55
C ALA A 623 10.54 -1.83 -14.74
N LEU A 624 9.20 -1.88 -14.61
CA LEU A 624 8.27 -1.51 -15.67
C LEU A 624 8.22 0.01 -15.89
N LEU A 625 8.25 0.80 -14.82
CA LEU A 625 8.24 2.25 -14.90
C LEU A 625 9.54 2.77 -15.51
N GLY A 626 10.69 2.23 -15.11
CA GLY A 626 12.00 2.60 -15.68
C GLY A 626 12.06 2.42 -17.20
N TYR A 627 11.49 1.32 -17.72
CA TYR A 627 11.37 1.09 -19.17
C TYR A 627 10.33 2.05 -19.82
N GLY A 628 9.14 2.14 -19.23
CA GLY A 628 8.02 2.91 -19.79
C GLY A 628 8.26 4.41 -19.89
N LEU A 629 9.00 5.00 -18.94
CA LEU A 629 9.36 6.42 -18.95
C LEU A 629 10.17 6.82 -20.20
N VAL A 630 10.87 5.87 -20.83
CA VAL A 630 11.66 6.11 -22.04
C VAL A 630 10.91 5.65 -23.29
N GLU A 631 10.31 4.46 -23.24
CA GLU A 631 9.72 3.84 -24.42
C GLU A 631 8.43 4.54 -24.88
N ILE A 632 7.64 5.12 -23.98
CA ILE A 632 6.40 5.83 -24.35
C ILE A 632 6.70 7.09 -25.20
N PRO A 633 7.52 8.06 -24.74
CA PRO A 633 7.87 9.22 -25.56
C PRO A 633 8.57 8.83 -26.86
N ARG A 634 9.49 7.85 -26.80
CA ARG A 634 10.21 7.33 -27.96
C ARG A 634 9.27 6.70 -28.98
N GLY A 635 8.31 5.90 -28.52
CA GLY A 635 7.32 5.24 -29.37
C GLY A 635 6.44 6.24 -30.12
N PHE A 636 5.99 7.31 -29.45
CA PHE A 636 5.29 8.41 -30.13
C PHE A 636 6.17 9.16 -31.12
N TRP A 637 7.44 9.38 -30.79
CA TRP A 637 8.41 10.02 -31.70
C TRP A 637 8.66 9.17 -32.96
N ILE A 638 8.84 7.86 -32.79
CA ILE A 638 9.07 6.92 -33.91
C ILE A 638 7.82 6.79 -34.79
N ARG A 639 6.60 6.90 -34.21
CA ARG A 639 5.33 6.89 -34.97
C ARG A 639 5.17 8.03 -35.98
N ARG A 640 6.00 9.07 -35.89
CA ARG A 640 6.10 10.14 -36.88
C ARG A 640 6.92 9.74 -38.12
N LEU A 641 7.88 8.84 -37.95
CA LEU A 641 8.91 8.53 -38.95
C LEU A 641 8.55 7.24 -39.68
N ASP A 642 7.73 7.34 -40.73
CA ASP A 642 7.24 6.17 -41.49
C ASP A 642 8.38 5.26 -41.98
N GLY A 643 9.49 5.83 -42.45
CA GLY A 643 10.67 5.06 -42.87
C GLY A 643 11.33 4.26 -41.73
N ALA A 644 11.40 4.83 -40.52
CA ALA A 644 11.94 4.14 -39.35
C ALA A 644 10.98 3.04 -38.87
N GLN A 645 9.67 3.28 -38.93
CA GLN A 645 8.66 2.26 -38.61
C GLN A 645 8.74 1.07 -39.56
N LEU A 646 8.91 1.33 -40.85
CA LEU A 646 9.03 0.30 -41.88
C LEU A 646 10.27 -0.59 -41.63
N GLN A 647 11.42 0.03 -41.33
CA GLN A 647 12.64 -0.71 -40.96
C GLN A 647 12.45 -1.60 -39.72
N ILE A 648 11.76 -1.09 -38.69
CA ILE A 648 11.46 -1.87 -37.48
C ILE A 648 10.56 -3.07 -37.80
N LEU A 649 9.51 -2.88 -38.61
CA LEU A 649 8.61 -3.96 -38.98
C LEU A 649 9.29 -5.03 -39.85
N HIS A 650 10.12 -4.64 -40.81
CA HIS A 650 10.89 -5.60 -41.61
C HIS A 650 11.83 -6.44 -40.75
N PHE A 651 12.53 -5.82 -39.80
CA PHE A 651 13.38 -6.57 -38.88
C PHE A 651 12.56 -7.50 -37.96
N GLN A 652 11.43 -7.03 -37.44
CA GLN A 652 10.51 -7.85 -36.65
C GLN A 652 9.95 -9.03 -37.46
N ALA A 653 9.82 -8.90 -38.78
CA ALA A 653 9.38 -9.97 -39.66
C ALA A 653 10.35 -11.17 -39.62
N VAL A 654 11.66 -10.92 -39.58
CA VAL A 654 12.69 -11.97 -39.47
C VAL A 654 12.56 -12.70 -38.13
N GLN A 655 12.55 -11.96 -37.03
CA GLN A 655 12.41 -12.55 -35.68
C GLN A 655 11.13 -13.37 -35.53
N LEU A 656 10.02 -12.87 -36.08
CA LEU A 656 8.74 -13.54 -36.01
C LEU A 656 8.68 -14.77 -36.91
N GLN A 657 9.39 -14.75 -38.04
CA GLN A 657 9.53 -15.91 -38.91
C GLN A 657 10.36 -17.01 -38.25
N ASP A 658 11.41 -16.66 -37.50
CA ASP A 658 12.17 -17.61 -36.69
C ASP A 658 11.31 -18.23 -35.58
N GLU A 659 10.57 -17.41 -34.83
CA GLU A 659 9.61 -17.88 -33.81
C GLU A 659 8.54 -18.83 -34.41
N ARG A 660 8.08 -18.51 -35.61
CA ARG A 660 7.10 -19.32 -36.35
C ARG A 660 7.69 -20.66 -36.77
N MET A 661 8.95 -20.66 -37.23
CA MET A 661 9.66 -21.87 -37.62
C MET A 661 9.92 -22.78 -36.40
N GLU A 662 10.36 -22.20 -35.28
CA GLU A 662 10.53 -22.90 -34.00
C GLU A 662 9.22 -23.53 -33.53
N ALA A 663 8.13 -22.75 -33.49
CA ALA A 663 6.82 -23.25 -33.10
C ALA A 663 6.31 -24.35 -34.04
N ARG A 664 6.67 -24.29 -35.33
CA ARG A 664 6.31 -25.32 -36.30
C ARG A 664 7.09 -26.61 -36.05
N PHE A 665 8.39 -26.53 -35.81
CA PHE A 665 9.20 -27.69 -35.44
C PHE A 665 8.70 -28.34 -34.16
N GLU A 666 8.40 -27.55 -33.11
CA GLU A 666 7.85 -28.07 -31.86
C GLU A 666 6.50 -28.78 -32.07
N TYR A 667 5.63 -28.22 -32.92
CA TYR A 667 4.37 -28.86 -33.27
C TYR A 667 4.58 -30.19 -34.02
N ASP A 668 5.45 -30.20 -35.03
CA ASP A 668 5.72 -31.40 -35.83
C ASP A 668 6.38 -32.51 -34.96
N ASP A 669 7.27 -32.15 -34.02
CA ASP A 669 7.87 -33.06 -33.03
C ASP A 669 6.82 -33.66 -32.08
N VAL A 670 5.91 -32.83 -31.56
CA VAL A 670 4.84 -33.31 -30.68
C VAL A 670 3.86 -34.22 -31.42
N VAL A 671 3.56 -33.92 -32.69
CA VAL A 671 2.74 -34.80 -33.54
C VAL A 671 3.44 -36.14 -33.76
N ALA A 672 4.75 -36.15 -33.98
CA ALA A 672 5.54 -37.37 -34.08
C ALA A 672 5.50 -38.20 -32.78
N ASP A 673 5.64 -37.57 -31.62
CA ASP A 673 5.53 -38.22 -30.30
C ASP A 673 4.14 -38.87 -30.10
N VAL A 674 3.06 -38.20 -30.52
CA VAL A 674 1.70 -38.75 -30.45
C VAL A 674 1.54 -39.93 -31.41
N CYS A 675 2.07 -39.84 -32.63
CA CYS A 675 2.05 -40.95 -33.58
C CYS A 675 2.81 -42.17 -33.05
N ASP A 676 3.98 -41.99 -32.43
CA ASP A 676 4.73 -43.08 -31.79
C ASP A 676 3.94 -43.72 -30.65
N ALA A 677 3.39 -42.92 -29.74
CA ALA A 677 2.54 -43.42 -28.66
C ALA A 677 1.32 -44.19 -29.20
N TYR A 678 0.73 -43.72 -30.31
CA TYR A 678 -0.39 -44.38 -30.97
C TYR A 678 0.00 -45.71 -31.60
N GLN A 679 1.19 -45.79 -32.22
CA GLN A 679 1.70 -47.05 -32.73
C GLN A 679 2.01 -48.04 -31.60
N ARG A 680 2.60 -47.57 -30.48
CA ARG A 680 2.89 -48.41 -29.31
C ARG A 680 1.63 -48.99 -28.66
N ILE A 681 0.53 -48.22 -28.57
CA ILE A 681 -0.73 -48.74 -28.01
C ILE A 681 -1.41 -49.75 -28.95
N MET A 682 -1.33 -49.54 -30.27
CA MET A 682 -1.88 -50.47 -31.26
C MET A 682 -1.11 -51.80 -31.31
N GLN A 683 0.22 -51.75 -31.19
CA GLN A 683 1.06 -52.95 -31.07
C GLN A 683 0.78 -53.70 -29.76
N ALA A 684 0.66 -52.98 -28.64
CA ALA A 684 0.31 -53.59 -27.36
C ALA A 684 -1.08 -54.24 -27.37
N GLU A 685 -2.03 -53.69 -28.14
CA GLU A 685 -3.35 -54.29 -28.35
C GLU A 685 -3.28 -55.54 -29.22
N SER A 686 -2.47 -55.55 -30.29
CA SER A 686 -2.30 -56.75 -31.13
C SER A 686 -1.58 -57.89 -30.42
N ASP A 687 -0.69 -57.58 -29.47
CA ASP A 687 0.09 -58.56 -28.71
C ASP A 687 -0.67 -59.10 -27.48
N ALA A 688 -1.77 -58.46 -27.05
CA ALA A 688 -2.51 -58.81 -25.84
C ALA A 688 -3.82 -59.57 -26.12
N ILE A 689 -4.04 -60.70 -25.41
CA ILE A 689 -5.28 -61.50 -25.52
C ILE A 689 -6.47 -60.85 -24.78
N ILE A 690 -6.21 -60.11 -23.69
CA ILE A 690 -7.21 -59.36 -22.91
C ILE A 690 -6.58 -58.00 -22.52
N LEU A 691 -7.20 -56.89 -22.93
CA LEU A 691 -6.76 -55.55 -22.52
C LEU A 691 -7.24 -55.25 -21.08
N THR A 692 -6.36 -54.65 -20.27
CA THR A 692 -6.75 -54.11 -18.97
C THR A 692 -7.63 -52.86 -19.15
N SER A 693 -8.50 -52.58 -18.17
CA SER A 693 -9.37 -51.40 -18.17
C SER A 693 -8.58 -50.09 -18.26
N GLU A 694 -7.40 -50.01 -17.64
CA GLU A 694 -6.50 -48.85 -17.76
C GLU A 694 -5.97 -48.68 -19.19
N MET A 695 -5.59 -49.78 -19.87
CA MET A 695 -5.05 -49.71 -21.23
C MET A 695 -6.12 -49.30 -22.24
N GLN A 696 -7.37 -49.72 -22.04
CA GLN A 696 -8.53 -49.25 -22.83
C GLN A 696 -8.81 -47.75 -22.61
N TYR A 697 -8.72 -47.27 -21.37
CA TYR A 697 -8.87 -45.85 -21.07
C TYR A 697 -7.76 -45.01 -21.73
N VAL A 698 -6.50 -45.43 -21.62
CA VAL A 698 -5.35 -44.78 -22.28
C VAL A 698 -5.55 -44.72 -23.81
N LYS A 699 -5.98 -45.82 -24.43
CA LYS A 699 -6.31 -45.84 -25.87
C LYS A 699 -7.38 -44.81 -26.22
N THR A 700 -8.46 -44.73 -25.43
CA THR A 700 -9.56 -43.78 -25.66
C THR A 700 -9.08 -42.34 -25.57
N CYS A 701 -8.30 -42.01 -24.54
CA CYS A 701 -7.66 -40.69 -24.39
C CYS A 701 -6.76 -40.35 -25.58
N LEU A 702 -5.95 -41.29 -26.05
CA LEU A 702 -5.03 -41.07 -27.16
C LEU A 702 -5.77 -40.84 -28.49
N VAL A 703 -6.88 -41.54 -28.74
CA VAL A 703 -7.76 -41.30 -29.89
C VAL A 703 -8.33 -39.87 -29.85
N GLN A 704 -8.70 -39.37 -28.67
CA GLN A 704 -9.14 -37.97 -28.54
C GLN A 704 -8.02 -36.97 -28.88
N VAL A 705 -6.77 -37.26 -28.51
CA VAL A 705 -5.61 -36.43 -28.88
C VAL A 705 -5.38 -36.43 -30.39
N VAL A 706 -5.48 -37.59 -31.04
CA VAL A 706 -5.37 -37.71 -32.51
C VAL A 706 -6.49 -36.94 -33.20
N ALA A 707 -7.74 -37.08 -32.76
CA ALA A 707 -8.87 -36.33 -33.30
C ALA A 707 -8.69 -34.80 -33.17
N LEU A 708 -8.06 -34.34 -32.08
CA LEU A 708 -7.72 -32.92 -31.88
C LEU A 708 -6.65 -32.43 -32.89
N ILE A 709 -5.70 -33.27 -33.26
CA ILE A 709 -4.68 -32.96 -34.29
C ILE A 709 -5.36 -32.83 -35.66
N GLU A 710 -6.25 -33.75 -36.01
CA GLU A 710 -6.95 -33.74 -37.30
C GLU A 710 -7.90 -32.55 -37.45
N LYS A 711 -8.62 -32.20 -36.37
CA LYS A 711 -9.57 -31.08 -36.37
C LYS A 711 -8.90 -29.71 -36.58
N ASN A 712 -7.65 -29.53 -36.16
CA ASN A 712 -6.97 -28.23 -36.12
C ASN A 712 -5.74 -28.18 -37.05
N LYS A 713 -5.83 -28.71 -38.28
CA LYS A 713 -4.72 -28.62 -39.24
C LYS A 713 -4.40 -27.15 -39.60
N PRO A 714 -3.12 -26.74 -39.62
CA PRO A 714 -2.75 -25.35 -39.89
C PRO A 714 -3.04 -24.95 -41.36
N ALA A 715 -3.83 -23.89 -41.56
CA ALA A 715 -4.31 -23.42 -42.87
C ALA A 715 -3.18 -23.18 -43.89
N PHE A 716 -2.04 -22.64 -43.45
CA PHE A 716 -0.88 -22.37 -44.31
C PHE A 716 -0.17 -23.61 -44.85
N SER A 717 -0.33 -24.78 -44.22
CA SER A 717 0.26 -26.04 -44.70
C SER A 717 -0.32 -26.51 -46.04
N SER A 718 -1.57 -26.11 -46.34
CA SER A 718 -2.26 -26.48 -47.57
C SER A 718 -1.78 -25.68 -48.80
N LEU A 719 -1.20 -24.49 -48.58
CA LEU A 719 -0.72 -23.60 -49.65
C LEU A 719 0.72 -23.88 -50.05
N ASP A 720 1.59 -24.24 -49.09
CA ASP A 720 2.95 -24.72 -49.38
C ASP A 720 2.91 -25.99 -50.24
N ALA A 721 1.90 -26.85 -50.04
CA ALA A 721 1.63 -28.01 -50.87
C ALA A 721 1.34 -27.67 -52.35
N SER A 722 0.94 -26.43 -52.69
CA SER A 722 0.73 -26.02 -54.09
C SER A 722 2.03 -25.60 -54.79
N SER A 723 3.05 -25.17 -54.04
CA SER A 723 4.41 -25.00 -54.56
C SER A 723 5.12 -26.36 -54.72
N ASP A 724 4.85 -27.29 -53.80
CA ASP A 724 5.32 -28.66 -53.85
C ASP A 724 4.54 -29.57 -54.81
N ALA A 725 3.35 -29.16 -55.26
CA ALA A 725 2.63 -29.82 -56.34
C ALA A 725 3.37 -29.70 -57.69
N LYS A 726 4.16 -28.64 -57.90
CA LYS A 726 5.11 -28.56 -59.03
C LYS A 726 6.35 -29.45 -58.85
N ARG A 727 6.60 -29.95 -57.63
CA ARG A 727 7.63 -30.94 -57.28
C ARG A 727 7.08 -32.36 -57.06
N GLY A 728 5.79 -32.60 -57.33
CA GLY A 728 5.19 -33.94 -57.29
C GLY A 728 4.87 -34.49 -55.90
N ILE A 729 4.78 -33.64 -54.85
CA ILE A 729 4.46 -34.11 -53.49
C ILE A 729 3.00 -33.73 -53.15
N LYS A 730 2.11 -34.73 -53.12
CA LYS A 730 0.70 -34.56 -52.68
C LYS A 730 0.62 -34.34 -51.16
N SER A 731 -0.35 -33.54 -50.71
CA SER A 731 -0.61 -33.27 -49.29
C SER A 731 -1.12 -34.52 -48.57
N ALA A 732 -0.38 -34.94 -47.54
CA ALA A 732 -0.61 -36.18 -46.80
C ALA A 732 -1.78 -36.08 -45.79
N SER A 733 -2.66 -37.07 -45.77
CA SER A 733 -3.57 -37.38 -44.65
C SER A 733 -2.80 -37.97 -43.45
N PHE A 734 -3.43 -38.11 -42.28
CA PHE A 734 -2.85 -38.76 -41.09
C PHE A 734 -2.41 -40.21 -41.40
N THR A 735 -3.12 -40.89 -42.31
CA THR A 735 -2.74 -42.19 -42.87
C THR A 735 -1.48 -42.16 -43.76
N ASP A 736 -1.20 -41.05 -44.46
CA ASP A 736 0.03 -40.87 -45.25
C ASP A 736 1.26 -40.47 -44.40
N PHE A 737 1.06 -39.84 -43.25
CA PHE A 737 2.17 -39.53 -42.32
C PHE A 737 2.74 -40.83 -41.71
N SER A 738 1.85 -41.76 -41.34
CA SER A 738 2.20 -43.12 -40.91
C SER A 738 2.97 -43.90 -42.00
N SER A 739 2.65 -43.68 -43.29
CA SER A 739 3.30 -44.38 -44.42
C SER A 739 4.67 -43.78 -44.80
N LYS A 740 4.85 -42.45 -44.73
CA LYS A 740 6.15 -41.77 -44.94
C LYS A 740 7.14 -42.08 -43.83
N MET A 741 6.68 -42.13 -42.58
CA MET A 741 7.52 -42.42 -41.41
C MET A 741 7.97 -43.90 -41.38
N LYS A 742 7.15 -44.82 -41.91
CA LYS A 742 7.53 -46.23 -42.14
C LYS A 742 8.77 -46.41 -43.03
N ARG A 743 9.08 -45.44 -43.91
CA ARG A 743 10.28 -45.46 -44.76
C ARG A 743 11.50 -44.76 -44.14
N GLY A 744 11.31 -43.88 -43.16
CA GLY A 744 12.39 -43.15 -42.48
C GLY A 744 12.89 -43.79 -41.18
N LEU A 745 12.06 -44.61 -40.52
CA LEU A 745 12.38 -45.19 -39.20
C LEU A 745 13.04 -46.57 -39.21
N THR A 746 13.49 -47.07 -40.36
CA THR A 746 14.29 -48.33 -40.38
C THR A 746 15.69 -48.16 -39.79
N ASN A 747 16.13 -46.95 -39.44
CA ASN A 747 17.50 -46.68 -38.98
C ASN A 747 17.66 -46.02 -37.59
N VAL A 748 16.59 -45.85 -36.81
CA VAL A 748 16.73 -45.41 -35.40
C VAL A 748 16.44 -46.58 -34.46
N GLY A 749 17.52 -47.22 -34.03
CA GLY A 749 17.46 -48.33 -33.08
C GLY A 749 16.95 -47.91 -31.70
N ARG A 750 16.24 -48.84 -31.05
CA ARG A 750 15.94 -48.91 -29.60
C ARG A 750 15.05 -47.80 -29.01
N ALA A 751 13.86 -47.58 -29.55
CA ALA A 751 12.77 -46.98 -28.78
C ALA A 751 11.99 -48.07 -28.00
N SER A 752 11.59 -47.78 -26.76
CA SER A 752 11.03 -48.69 -25.76
C SER A 752 9.78 -49.48 -26.23
N ARG A 753 9.79 -50.81 -26.07
CA ARG A 753 8.62 -51.70 -26.29
C ARG A 753 7.47 -51.52 -25.27
N LYS A 754 7.52 -50.50 -24.42
CA LYS A 754 6.58 -50.33 -23.31
C LYS A 754 5.34 -49.55 -23.77
N ALA A 755 4.15 -50.11 -23.50
CA ALA A 755 2.87 -49.44 -23.74
C ALA A 755 2.83 -48.05 -23.07
N PRO A 756 2.23 -47.04 -23.73
CA PRO A 756 2.18 -45.69 -23.19
C PRO A 756 1.36 -45.64 -21.90
N THR A 757 1.77 -44.78 -20.98
CA THR A 757 1.11 -44.64 -19.68
C THR A 757 0.07 -43.51 -19.67
N LEU A 758 -0.85 -43.51 -18.70
CA LEU A 758 -1.83 -42.43 -18.56
C LEU A 758 -1.17 -41.05 -18.33
N PRO A 759 -0.15 -40.90 -17.45
CA PRO A 759 0.55 -39.61 -17.30
C PRO A 759 1.25 -39.14 -18.58
N GLU A 760 1.83 -40.07 -19.35
CA GLU A 760 2.43 -39.78 -20.65
C GLU A 760 1.39 -39.28 -21.65
N THR A 761 0.20 -39.89 -21.69
CA THR A 761 -0.91 -39.48 -22.57
C THR A 761 -1.49 -38.12 -22.19
N VAL A 762 -1.63 -37.85 -20.89
CA VAL A 762 -2.05 -36.55 -20.35
C VAL A 762 -1.04 -35.46 -20.70
N GLU A 763 0.26 -35.76 -20.61
CA GLU A 763 1.33 -34.84 -20.98
C GLU A 763 1.36 -34.57 -22.50
N LEU A 764 1.16 -35.60 -23.32
CA LEU A 764 1.04 -35.43 -24.78
C LEU A 764 -0.17 -34.56 -25.15
N HIS A 765 -1.33 -34.79 -24.52
CA HIS A 765 -2.53 -33.96 -24.74
C HIS A 765 -2.26 -32.48 -24.39
N ARG A 766 -1.54 -32.23 -23.29
CA ARG A 766 -1.11 -30.89 -22.88
C ARG A 766 -0.19 -30.25 -23.93
N ARG A 767 0.87 -30.96 -24.35
CA ARG A 767 1.86 -30.47 -25.32
C ARG A 767 1.22 -30.16 -26.68
N VAL A 768 0.34 -31.02 -27.18
CA VAL A 768 -0.39 -30.80 -28.45
C VAL A 768 -1.19 -29.50 -28.39
N ARG A 769 -1.97 -29.30 -27.32
CA ARG A 769 -2.80 -28.09 -27.16
C ARG A 769 -1.95 -26.82 -27.15
N ILE A 770 -0.81 -26.82 -26.45
CA ILE A 770 0.07 -25.66 -26.36
C ILE A 770 0.76 -25.40 -27.70
N ALA A 771 1.36 -26.41 -28.32
CA ALA A 771 2.07 -26.26 -29.59
C ALA A 771 1.13 -25.78 -30.72
N GLN A 772 -0.11 -26.30 -30.79
CA GLN A 772 -1.12 -25.84 -31.75
C GLN A 772 -1.48 -24.36 -31.55
N LEU A 773 -1.67 -23.93 -30.31
CA LEU A 773 -2.01 -22.53 -29.99
C LEU A 773 -0.86 -21.59 -30.34
N GLU A 774 0.38 -21.98 -30.00
CA GLU A 774 1.58 -21.18 -30.28
C GLU A 774 1.84 -21.04 -31.79
N LEU A 775 1.70 -22.12 -32.57
CA LEU A 775 1.85 -22.07 -34.03
C LEU A 775 0.81 -21.15 -34.68
N ARG A 776 -0.47 -21.31 -34.31
CA ARG A 776 -1.55 -20.43 -34.83
C ARG A 776 -1.28 -18.97 -34.49
N ARG A 777 -0.84 -18.68 -33.27
CA ARG A 777 -0.51 -17.33 -32.83
C ARG A 777 0.63 -16.71 -33.66
N CYS A 778 1.67 -17.49 -33.96
CA CYS A 778 2.78 -17.01 -34.79
C CYS A 778 2.32 -16.73 -36.23
N ASP A 779 1.48 -17.60 -36.82
CA ASP A 779 0.88 -17.37 -38.15
C ASP A 779 0.04 -16.07 -38.18
N GLN A 780 -0.81 -15.85 -37.17
CA GLN A 780 -1.65 -14.64 -37.08
C GLN A 780 -0.83 -13.36 -36.89
N ALA A 781 0.17 -13.39 -36.01
CA ALA A 781 1.03 -12.24 -35.79
C ALA A 781 1.84 -11.87 -37.04
N PHE A 782 2.29 -12.87 -37.81
CA PHE A 782 3.02 -12.64 -39.06
C PHE A 782 2.13 -11.99 -40.13
N LEU A 783 0.88 -12.44 -40.21
CA LEU A 783 -0.15 -11.84 -41.07
C LEU A 783 -0.44 -10.38 -40.69
N GLU A 784 -0.62 -10.09 -39.40
CA GLU A 784 -0.85 -8.74 -38.91
C GLU A 784 0.34 -7.81 -39.22
N LEU A 785 1.57 -8.30 -39.06
CA LEU A 785 2.77 -7.58 -39.41
C LEU A 785 2.78 -7.22 -40.91
N CYS A 786 2.44 -8.18 -41.79
CA CYS A 786 2.34 -7.92 -43.22
C CYS A 786 1.31 -6.83 -43.55
N ILE A 787 0.12 -6.86 -42.91
CA ILE A 787 -0.91 -5.83 -43.09
C ILE A 787 -0.41 -4.46 -42.62
N ASN A 788 0.27 -4.40 -41.47
CA ASN A 788 0.80 -3.13 -40.95
C ASN A 788 1.87 -2.54 -41.88
N VAL A 789 2.71 -3.39 -42.49
CA VAL A 789 3.67 -2.97 -43.52
C VAL A 789 2.95 -2.44 -44.76
N ASP A 790 1.94 -3.13 -45.28
CA ASP A 790 1.16 -2.70 -46.46
C ASP A 790 0.51 -1.32 -46.22
N VAL A 791 -0.12 -1.14 -45.05
CA VAL A 791 -0.74 0.14 -44.63
C VAL A 791 0.29 1.27 -44.50
N LEU A 792 1.48 0.97 -43.98
CA LEU A 792 2.56 1.97 -43.88
C LEU A 792 3.16 2.30 -45.24
N HIS A 793 3.27 1.31 -46.12
CA HIS A 793 3.78 1.52 -47.46
C HIS A 793 2.83 2.40 -48.27
N ASP A 794 1.52 2.17 -48.16
CA ASP A 794 0.47 3.03 -48.73
C ASP A 794 0.55 4.47 -48.21
N ARG A 795 0.83 4.67 -46.92
CA ARG A 795 1.05 6.02 -46.37
C ARG A 795 2.29 6.70 -46.94
N SER A 796 3.39 5.95 -47.07
CA SER A 796 4.69 6.48 -47.48
C SER A 796 4.81 6.77 -48.98
N ALA A 797 4.01 6.08 -49.81
CA ALA A 797 4.19 6.06 -51.26
C ALA A 797 3.26 7.01 -52.04
N GLU A 798 2.37 7.77 -51.38
CA GLU A 798 1.29 8.56 -52.02
C GLU A 798 0.53 7.78 -53.11
N ARG A 799 0.52 6.44 -53.05
CA ARG A 799 -0.14 5.62 -54.06
C ARG A 799 -1.63 5.83 -53.88
N ALA A 800 -2.29 6.34 -54.93
CA ALA A 800 -3.72 6.17 -55.09
C ALA A 800 -4.01 4.67 -54.86
N LEU A 801 -4.97 4.38 -53.97
CA LEU A 801 -5.48 3.03 -53.74
C LEU A 801 -5.49 2.26 -55.08
N PRO A 802 -4.94 1.04 -55.17
CA PRO A 802 -5.02 0.28 -56.41
C PRO A 802 -6.48 0.30 -56.87
N ALA A 803 -6.72 0.64 -58.14
CA ALA A 803 -8.03 0.92 -58.73
C ALA A 803 -9.04 -0.25 -58.69
N GLY A 804 -8.79 -1.28 -57.88
CA GLY A 804 -9.78 -2.24 -57.40
C GLY A 804 -9.73 -2.27 -55.87
N SER A 805 -10.68 -1.62 -55.22
CA SER A 805 -10.84 -1.66 -53.75
C SER A 805 -10.95 -3.11 -53.24
N LEU A 806 -10.57 -3.35 -51.97
CA LEU A 806 -10.73 -4.65 -51.28
C LEU A 806 -12.18 -5.21 -51.34
N TYR A 807 -13.16 -4.36 -51.65
CA TYR A 807 -14.57 -4.73 -51.80
C TYR A 807 -15.03 -4.54 -53.26
N PRO A 808 -15.77 -5.48 -53.85
CA PRO A 808 -16.36 -5.25 -55.16
C PRO A 808 -17.33 -4.05 -55.10
N GLU A 809 -17.22 -3.11 -56.06
CA GLU A 809 -18.10 -1.94 -56.21
C GLU A 809 -19.53 -2.30 -56.68
N THR A 810 -20.07 -3.41 -56.19
CA THR A 810 -21.37 -3.92 -56.62
C THR A 810 -22.54 -3.24 -55.91
N SER A 811 -22.31 -2.55 -54.78
CA SER A 811 -23.36 -1.89 -53.98
C SER A 811 -23.06 -0.42 -53.64
N VAL A 812 -24.10 0.39 -53.49
CA VAL A 812 -24.01 1.82 -53.11
C VAL A 812 -23.40 2.00 -51.71
N LEU A 813 -23.66 1.07 -50.79
CA LEU A 813 -23.07 1.05 -49.45
C LEU A 813 -21.54 0.82 -49.50
N ASN A 814 -21.07 -0.06 -50.38
CA ASN A 814 -19.63 -0.29 -50.56
C ASN A 814 -18.94 0.94 -51.14
N ARG A 815 -19.62 1.68 -52.04
CA ARG A 815 -19.11 2.92 -52.62
C ARG A 815 -18.96 4.03 -51.57
N LEU A 816 -19.97 4.22 -50.72
CA LEU A 816 -19.91 5.17 -49.59
C LEU A 816 -18.85 4.77 -48.56
N HIS A 817 -18.67 3.48 -48.32
CA HIS A 817 -17.64 2.97 -47.42
C HIS A 817 -16.23 3.24 -47.94
N ASN A 818 -15.99 3.02 -49.24
CA ASN A 818 -14.71 3.32 -49.87
C ASN A 818 -14.39 4.83 -49.79
N ILE A 819 -15.39 5.70 -50.01
CA ILE A 819 -15.24 7.16 -49.83
C ILE A 819 -14.92 7.52 -48.37
N PHE A 820 -15.60 6.89 -47.41
CA PHE A 820 -15.33 7.11 -45.99
C PHE A 820 -13.92 6.63 -45.57
N LEU A 821 -13.47 5.48 -46.09
CA LEU A 821 -12.13 4.96 -45.86
C LEU A 821 -11.06 5.88 -46.45
N ASP A 822 -11.27 6.40 -47.66
CA ASP A 822 -10.37 7.33 -48.32
C ASP A 822 -10.29 8.67 -47.57
N THR A 823 -11.44 9.23 -47.18
CA THR A 823 -11.53 10.46 -46.36
C THR A 823 -10.87 10.27 -44.99
N ARG A 824 -11.09 9.12 -44.34
CA ARG A 824 -10.43 8.75 -43.08
C ARG A 824 -8.93 8.56 -43.26
N HIS A 825 -8.48 8.00 -44.38
CA HIS A 825 -7.07 7.81 -44.68
C HIS A 825 -6.36 9.15 -44.85
N GLN A 826 -6.94 10.06 -45.64
CA GLN A 826 -6.42 11.42 -45.81
C GLN A 826 -6.43 12.21 -44.50
N LEU A 827 -7.54 12.22 -43.75
CA LEU A 827 -7.61 12.91 -42.46
C LEU A 827 -6.60 12.35 -41.45
N ARG A 828 -6.37 11.03 -41.47
CA ARG A 828 -5.39 10.36 -40.61
C ARG A 828 -3.97 10.82 -40.90
N GLN A 829 -3.57 11.01 -42.16
CA GLN A 829 -2.22 11.48 -42.52
C GLN A 829 -1.92 12.88 -41.96
N TRP A 830 -2.87 13.82 -42.04
CA TRP A 830 -2.70 15.19 -41.52
C TRP A 830 -2.75 15.28 -39.99
N VAL A 831 -3.49 14.39 -39.34
CA VAL A 831 -3.71 14.43 -37.88
C VAL A 831 -2.68 13.59 -37.12
N THR A 832 -2.24 12.44 -37.62
CA THR A 832 -1.42 11.52 -36.81
C THR A 832 -0.03 12.03 -36.48
N SER A 833 0.63 12.72 -37.41
CA SER A 833 1.98 13.25 -37.22
C SER A 833 2.04 14.36 -36.15
N PRO A 834 1.25 15.46 -36.24
CA PRO A 834 1.25 16.50 -35.21
C PRO A 834 0.73 15.99 -33.86
N VAL A 835 -0.26 15.09 -33.83
CA VAL A 835 -0.73 14.49 -32.57
C VAL A 835 0.37 13.62 -31.93
N ALA A 836 1.08 12.82 -32.71
CA ALA A 836 2.18 12.00 -32.19
C ALA A 836 3.33 12.86 -31.63
N ILE A 837 3.67 13.98 -32.29
CA ILE A 837 4.67 14.93 -31.79
C ILE A 837 4.22 15.55 -30.47
N THR A 838 2.98 16.06 -30.41
CA THR A 838 2.43 16.64 -29.17
C THR A 838 2.43 15.62 -28.04
N CYS A 839 1.97 14.39 -28.30
CA CYS A 839 2.03 13.30 -27.31
C CYS A 839 3.46 12.97 -26.89
N ALA A 840 4.43 12.92 -27.80
CA ALA A 840 5.83 12.64 -27.49
C ALA A 840 6.44 13.73 -26.60
N VAL A 841 6.18 15.01 -26.89
CA VAL A 841 6.67 16.15 -26.09
C VAL A 841 6.04 16.15 -24.70
N VAL A 842 4.70 16.00 -24.62
CA VAL A 842 3.97 15.98 -23.34
C VAL A 842 4.41 14.80 -22.48
N THR A 843 4.46 13.59 -23.04
CA THR A 843 4.89 12.41 -22.29
C THR A 843 6.36 12.46 -21.91
N GLY A 844 7.23 13.03 -22.75
CA GLY A 844 8.64 13.25 -22.44
C GLY A 844 8.85 14.25 -21.30
N PHE A 845 8.08 15.34 -21.28
CA PHE A 845 8.08 16.28 -20.16
C PHE A 845 7.60 15.61 -18.87
N LEU A 846 6.50 14.84 -18.92
CA LEU A 846 6.03 14.08 -17.77
C LEU A 846 7.07 13.05 -17.28
N SER A 847 7.79 12.38 -18.19
CA SER A 847 8.89 11.47 -17.83
C SER A 847 9.96 12.20 -17.00
N LEU A 848 10.38 13.38 -17.46
CA LEU A 848 11.39 14.19 -16.79
C LEU A 848 10.91 14.66 -15.41
N CYS A 849 9.64 15.08 -15.30
CA CYS A 849 9.03 15.45 -14.02
C CYS A 849 9.00 14.28 -13.02
N VAL A 850 8.67 13.06 -13.48
CA VAL A 850 8.70 11.87 -12.63
C VAL A 850 10.13 11.54 -12.18
N VAL A 851 11.09 11.50 -13.10
CA VAL A 851 12.51 11.25 -12.78
C VAL A 851 13.05 12.29 -11.80
N TRP A 852 12.71 13.56 -11.98
CA TRP A 852 13.07 14.64 -11.06
C TRP A 852 12.42 14.47 -9.68
N GLY A 853 11.13 14.13 -9.65
CA GLY A 853 10.40 13.85 -8.41
C GLY A 853 11.01 12.68 -7.63
N GLU A 854 11.41 11.61 -8.31
CA GLU A 854 12.07 10.44 -7.74
C GLU A 854 13.49 10.76 -7.21
N LEU A 855 14.29 11.51 -7.98
CA LEU A 855 15.65 11.90 -7.57
C LEU A 855 15.65 12.75 -6.29
N THR A 856 14.65 13.63 -6.16
CA THR A 856 14.56 14.57 -5.04
C THR A 856 13.94 13.97 -3.78
N MET A 857 13.41 12.74 -3.82
CA MET A 857 12.82 12.06 -2.65
C MET A 857 13.83 11.75 -1.53
N GLY A 858 15.09 11.52 -1.87
CA GLY A 858 16.14 11.15 -0.91
C GLY A 858 16.71 12.33 -0.11
N TRP A 859 16.48 13.57 -0.55
CA TRP A 859 17.01 14.77 0.10
C TRP A 859 16.13 15.22 1.27
N HIS A 860 16.76 15.39 2.44
CA HIS A 860 16.07 15.60 3.71
C HIS A 860 15.29 16.93 3.75
N GLY A 861 13.97 16.84 3.95
CA GLY A 861 13.11 17.94 4.42
C GLY A 861 12.07 18.46 3.43
N SER A 862 12.21 18.22 2.12
CA SER A 862 11.19 18.60 1.14
C SER A 862 11.39 17.87 -0.19
N SER A 863 10.39 17.09 -0.62
CA SER A 863 10.32 16.63 -2.00
C SER A 863 10.17 17.85 -2.91
N LEU A 864 11.16 18.12 -3.76
CA LEU A 864 11.12 19.18 -4.78
C LEU A 864 10.39 18.70 -6.04
N SER A 865 9.38 17.84 -5.86
CA SER A 865 8.55 17.31 -6.94
C SER A 865 7.76 18.45 -7.59
N LEU A 866 7.89 18.59 -8.91
CA LEU A 866 7.15 19.59 -9.69
C LEU A 866 5.63 19.40 -9.57
N PHE A 867 5.17 18.15 -9.40
CA PHE A 867 3.76 17.84 -9.16
C PHE A 867 3.26 18.36 -7.82
N ARG A 868 4.12 18.41 -6.80
CA ARG A 868 3.80 19.04 -5.52
C ARG A 868 3.71 20.55 -5.66
N PHE A 869 4.66 21.18 -6.37
CA PHE A 869 4.62 22.62 -6.60
C PHE A 869 3.32 23.04 -7.31
N LEU A 870 2.89 22.27 -8.31
CA LEU A 870 1.64 22.51 -9.03
C LEU A 870 0.43 22.55 -8.07
N ILE A 871 0.31 21.56 -7.19
CA ILE A 871 -0.78 21.46 -6.20
C ILE A 871 -0.66 22.56 -5.13
N ALA A 872 0.56 22.90 -4.70
CA ALA A 872 0.81 23.90 -3.65
C ALA A 872 0.60 25.35 -4.13
N VAL A 873 0.86 25.65 -5.40
CA VAL A 873 0.59 26.97 -6.00
C VAL A 873 -0.91 27.21 -6.12
N GLU A 874 -1.66 26.18 -6.50
CA GLU A 874 -3.12 26.26 -6.62
C GLU A 874 -3.83 26.25 -5.25
N ALA A 875 -3.16 25.73 -4.21
CA ALA A 875 -3.64 25.75 -2.82
C ALA A 875 -3.75 27.16 -2.18
N ALA A 876 -3.20 28.19 -2.83
CA ALA A 876 -3.20 29.57 -2.33
C ALA A 876 -4.50 30.35 -2.62
N GLU A 877 -5.40 29.84 -3.48
CA GLU A 877 -6.65 30.52 -3.87
C GLU A 877 -7.89 29.74 -3.39
N THR A 878 -8.67 30.34 -2.49
CA THR A 878 -9.81 29.72 -1.81
C THR A 878 -11.03 29.54 -2.74
N SER A 879 -11.25 28.36 -3.32
CA SER A 879 -12.58 27.96 -3.87
C SER A 879 -12.69 26.46 -4.25
N SER A 880 -13.91 26.00 -4.58
CA SER A 880 -14.26 24.63 -5.02
C SER A 880 -13.46 24.10 -6.22
N SER A 881 -12.85 24.99 -7.01
CA SER A 881 -11.93 24.66 -8.10
C SER A 881 -10.71 23.85 -7.63
N LEU A 882 -10.27 24.05 -6.39
CA LEU A 882 -9.06 23.47 -5.80
C LEU A 882 -9.18 21.96 -5.59
N ARG A 883 -10.38 21.47 -5.25
CA ARG A 883 -10.66 20.02 -5.15
C ARG A 883 -10.62 19.36 -6.53
N SER A 884 -11.28 19.96 -7.52
CA SER A 884 -11.28 19.44 -8.89
C SER A 884 -9.89 19.50 -9.54
N ALA A 885 -9.11 20.54 -9.28
CA ALA A 885 -7.76 20.68 -9.81
C ALA A 885 -6.81 19.63 -9.20
N THR A 886 -6.87 19.44 -7.87
CA THR A 886 -6.06 18.40 -7.21
C THR A 886 -6.45 17.00 -7.68
N GLU A 887 -7.74 16.72 -7.86
CA GLU A 887 -8.23 15.46 -8.44
C GLU A 887 -7.68 15.27 -9.87
N LEU A 888 -7.77 16.31 -10.72
CA LEU A 888 -7.31 16.26 -12.11
C LEU A 888 -5.79 16.06 -12.22
N ILE A 889 -5.01 16.81 -11.44
CA ILE A 889 -3.54 16.74 -11.47
C ILE A 889 -3.08 15.37 -10.94
N SER A 890 -3.63 14.91 -9.81
CA SER A 890 -3.28 13.61 -9.25
C SER A 890 -3.74 12.45 -10.15
N ALA A 891 -4.89 12.56 -10.81
CA ALA A 891 -5.33 11.61 -11.83
C ALA A 891 -4.42 11.61 -13.06
N LEU A 892 -4.00 12.77 -13.55
CA LEU A 892 -3.09 12.88 -14.70
C LEU A 892 -1.75 12.20 -14.41
N VAL A 893 -1.18 12.44 -13.23
CA VAL A 893 0.06 11.77 -12.79
C VAL A 893 -0.14 10.26 -12.70
N LEU A 894 -1.19 9.82 -12.02
CA LEU A 894 -1.44 8.39 -11.81
C LEU A 894 -1.72 7.65 -13.12
N VAL A 895 -2.49 8.26 -14.04
CA VAL A 895 -2.76 7.72 -15.38
C VAL A 895 -1.48 7.63 -16.19
N TYR A 896 -0.60 8.63 -16.12
CA TYR A 896 0.68 8.58 -16.83
C TYR A 896 1.61 7.50 -16.28
N LEU A 897 1.74 7.38 -14.96
CA LEU A 897 2.50 6.29 -14.32
C LEU A 897 1.94 4.92 -14.67
N ALA A 898 0.60 4.79 -14.67
CA ALA A 898 -0.10 3.59 -15.09
C ALA A 898 0.12 3.26 -16.57
N LEU A 899 0.08 4.27 -17.46
CA LEU A 899 0.35 4.11 -18.89
C LEU A 899 1.76 3.56 -19.11
N CYS A 900 2.75 4.11 -18.40
CA CYS A 900 4.13 3.62 -18.44
C CYS A 900 4.22 2.18 -17.95
N CYS A 901 3.66 1.86 -16.77
CA CYS A 901 3.75 0.52 -16.18
C CYS A 901 3.00 -0.53 -17.00
N TYR A 902 1.74 -0.28 -17.36
CA TYR A 902 0.90 -1.26 -18.05
C TYR A 902 1.29 -1.45 -19.51
N THR A 903 1.67 -0.38 -20.22
CA THR A 903 2.19 -0.55 -21.59
C THR A 903 3.49 -1.37 -21.57
N SER A 904 4.36 -1.13 -20.59
CA SER A 904 5.57 -1.94 -20.41
C SER A 904 5.24 -3.38 -20.06
N LEU A 905 4.26 -3.61 -19.17
CA LEU A 905 3.80 -4.96 -18.80
C LEU A 905 3.26 -5.72 -20.02
N PHE A 906 2.55 -5.03 -20.91
CA PHE A 906 1.92 -5.66 -22.08
C PHE A 906 2.93 -5.90 -23.22
N THR A 907 3.98 -5.08 -23.32
CA THR A 907 4.97 -5.13 -24.41
C THR A 907 6.23 -5.92 -24.07
N LEU A 908 6.67 -5.94 -22.82
CA LEU A 908 7.91 -6.64 -22.42
C LEU A 908 7.74 -8.16 -22.53
N ARG A 909 8.63 -8.79 -23.29
CA ARG A 909 8.76 -10.25 -23.40
C ARG A 909 9.46 -10.78 -22.16
N LEU A 910 8.71 -11.00 -21.09
CA LEU A 910 9.25 -11.65 -19.88
C LEU A 910 9.79 -13.05 -20.21
N PRO A 911 10.81 -13.54 -19.48
CA PRO A 911 11.34 -14.89 -19.66
C PRO A 911 10.20 -15.91 -19.55
N GLY A 912 9.83 -16.53 -20.68
CA GLY A 912 8.66 -17.42 -20.79
C GLY A 912 7.68 -17.17 -21.95
N LYS A 913 7.97 -16.27 -22.91
CA LYS A 913 7.14 -16.02 -24.13
C LYS A 913 5.70 -15.50 -23.85
N TYR A 914 5.46 -14.79 -22.74
CA TYR A 914 4.14 -14.23 -22.40
C TYR A 914 4.08 -12.71 -22.60
N SER A 915 3.67 -12.26 -23.79
CA SER A 915 3.42 -10.84 -24.10
C SER A 915 2.00 -10.69 -24.67
N LEU A 916 1.29 -9.61 -24.34
CA LEU A 916 0.00 -9.36 -24.98
C LEU A 916 0.23 -8.90 -26.41
N ARG A 917 -0.34 -9.65 -27.35
CA ARG A 917 -0.36 -9.29 -28.77
C ARG A 917 -1.72 -8.69 -29.10
N ALA A 918 -1.69 -7.51 -29.70
CA ALA A 918 -2.87 -6.76 -30.11
C ALA A 918 -3.70 -7.53 -31.15
N HIS A 919 -4.85 -6.96 -31.52
CA HIS A 919 -5.73 -7.46 -32.58
C HIS A 919 -6.28 -8.88 -32.38
N GLY A 920 -6.47 -9.27 -31.11
CA GLY A 920 -7.09 -10.53 -30.75
C GLY A 920 -6.16 -11.74 -30.86
N ASN A 921 -4.85 -11.55 -30.69
CA ASN A 921 -3.86 -12.61 -30.83
C ASN A 921 -3.28 -13.08 -29.46
N SER A 922 -3.85 -12.63 -28.35
CA SER A 922 -3.39 -13.03 -27.00
C SER A 922 -4.07 -14.30 -26.52
N THR A 923 -3.26 -15.30 -26.16
CA THR A 923 -3.74 -16.58 -25.64
C THR A 923 -4.29 -16.45 -24.22
N GLU A 924 -5.09 -17.44 -23.81
CA GLU A 924 -5.69 -17.49 -22.46
C GLU A 924 -4.64 -17.40 -21.34
N LEU A 925 -3.46 -18.00 -21.51
CA LEU A 925 -2.36 -17.91 -20.53
C LEU A 925 -1.75 -16.52 -20.45
N CYS A 926 -1.57 -15.84 -21.59
CA CYS A 926 -1.00 -14.49 -21.60
C CYS A 926 -1.92 -13.51 -20.87
N LEU A 927 -3.23 -13.59 -21.11
CA LEU A 927 -4.24 -12.78 -20.42
C LEU A 927 -4.25 -13.07 -18.92
N LEU A 928 -4.27 -14.34 -18.51
CA LEU A 928 -4.27 -14.70 -17.08
C LEU A 928 -2.99 -14.25 -16.35
N LYS A 929 -1.81 -14.47 -16.94
CA LYS A 929 -0.54 -14.07 -16.33
C LYS A 929 -0.39 -12.55 -16.24
N THR A 930 -0.81 -11.82 -17.27
CA THR A 930 -0.81 -10.35 -17.23
C THR A 930 -1.80 -9.80 -16.19
N SER A 931 -2.98 -10.41 -16.03
CA SER A 931 -3.91 -10.10 -14.94
C SER A 931 -3.30 -10.31 -13.55
N ILE A 932 -2.52 -11.39 -13.34
CA ILE A 932 -1.83 -11.64 -12.06
C ILE A 932 -0.90 -10.48 -11.72
N TYR A 933 -0.08 -10.03 -12.68
CA TYR A 933 0.84 -8.91 -12.47
C TYR A 933 0.08 -7.60 -12.25
N GLN A 934 -0.99 -7.34 -13.00
CA GLN A 934 -1.80 -6.14 -12.83
C GLN A 934 -2.39 -6.02 -11.42
N CYS A 935 -2.95 -7.10 -10.87
CA CYS A 935 -3.48 -7.11 -9.50
C CYS A 935 -2.40 -6.77 -8.45
N ARG A 936 -1.13 -7.09 -8.73
CA ARG A 936 0.00 -6.82 -7.82
C ARG A 936 0.55 -5.40 -7.96
N LEU A 937 0.37 -4.78 -9.12
CA LEU A 937 0.93 -3.45 -9.44
C LEU A 937 0.12 -2.29 -8.87
N GLN A 938 -1.21 -2.41 -8.79
CA GLN A 938 -2.11 -1.30 -8.46
C GLN A 938 -1.74 -0.57 -7.14
N PHE A 939 -1.53 -1.32 -6.05
CA PHE A 939 -1.22 -0.72 -4.75
C PHE A 939 0.21 -0.20 -4.67
N ALA A 940 1.16 -0.87 -5.32
CA ALA A 940 2.54 -0.39 -5.41
C ALA A 940 2.63 0.91 -6.22
N LEU A 941 1.86 0.99 -7.33
CA LEU A 941 1.75 2.19 -8.16
C LEU A 941 1.11 3.34 -7.39
N GLY A 942 0.02 3.10 -6.66
CA GLY A 942 -0.61 4.11 -5.81
C GLY A 942 0.32 4.62 -4.70
N GLN A 943 1.12 3.73 -4.10
CA GLN A 943 2.12 4.14 -3.12
C GLN A 943 3.25 4.96 -3.74
N ASN A 944 3.74 4.58 -4.92
CA ASN A 944 4.75 5.37 -5.65
C ASN A 944 4.22 6.76 -6.02
N ALA A 945 2.97 6.85 -6.51
CA ALA A 945 2.30 8.12 -6.78
C ALA A 945 2.17 9.00 -5.52
N LEU A 946 1.78 8.43 -4.37
CA LEU A 946 1.71 9.19 -3.11
C LEU A 946 3.09 9.63 -2.60
N LEU A 947 4.15 8.86 -2.88
CA LEU A 947 5.53 9.27 -2.55
C LEU A 947 5.95 10.51 -3.37
N LEU A 948 5.59 10.57 -4.66
CA LEU A 948 5.83 11.74 -5.53
C LEU A 948 5.09 13.00 -5.07
N LEU A 949 3.98 12.81 -4.35
CA LEU A 949 3.14 13.85 -3.78
C LEU A 949 3.44 14.11 -2.29
N ARG A 950 4.45 13.45 -1.70
CA ARG A 950 4.71 13.46 -0.26
C ARG A 950 5.27 14.82 0.21
N GLY A 951 4.41 15.67 0.77
CA GLY A 951 4.76 16.89 1.50
C GLY A 951 3.50 17.67 1.94
N GLY A 952 3.51 18.25 3.15
CA GLY A 952 2.41 19.10 3.65
C GLY A 952 1.17 18.39 4.25
N GLY A 953 1.30 17.12 4.68
CA GLY A 953 0.19 16.38 5.34
C GLY A 953 -0.85 15.75 4.40
N LEU A 954 -0.86 16.13 3.12
CA LEU A 954 -1.87 15.71 2.12
C LEU A 954 -1.95 14.18 1.93
N ALA A 955 -0.80 13.52 1.78
CA ALA A 955 -0.75 12.06 1.59
C ALA A 955 -1.06 11.28 2.88
N GLU A 956 -0.85 11.89 4.05
CA GLU A 956 -1.03 11.24 5.36
C GLU A 956 -2.50 11.11 5.75
N GLY A 957 -3.35 12.03 5.26
CA GLY A 957 -4.80 12.04 5.49
C GLY A 957 -5.62 11.06 4.65
N THR A 958 -5.03 10.35 3.68
CA THR A 958 -5.76 9.45 2.77
C THR A 958 -6.12 8.10 3.41
N ALA A 959 -7.30 7.56 3.07
CA ALA A 959 -7.71 6.23 3.52
C ALA A 959 -6.80 5.12 2.94
N PHE A 960 -6.29 5.33 1.72
CA PHE A 960 -5.27 4.48 1.10
C PHE A 960 -3.99 4.38 1.94
N ASN A 961 -3.44 5.51 2.41
CA ASN A 961 -2.23 5.50 3.25
C ASN A 961 -2.50 4.81 4.60
N ALA A 962 -3.72 4.95 5.16
CA ALA A 962 -4.14 4.24 6.37
C ALA A 962 -4.23 2.71 6.18
N LEU A 963 -4.65 2.22 5.00
CA LEU A 963 -4.60 0.78 4.66
C LEU A 963 -3.16 0.25 4.70
N LEU A 964 -2.22 1.00 4.12
CA LEU A 964 -0.81 0.58 4.01
C LEU A 964 0.00 0.83 5.27
N ALA A 965 -0.49 1.63 6.23
CA ALA A 965 0.22 1.91 7.49
C ALA A 965 0.60 0.64 8.28
N ASN A 966 -0.25 -0.40 8.23
CA ASN A 966 0.02 -1.69 8.87
C ASN A 966 1.23 -2.45 8.28
N THR A 967 1.68 -2.10 7.07
CA THR A 967 2.85 -2.72 6.43
C THR A 967 4.18 -2.13 6.89
N ARG A 968 4.17 -0.93 7.50
CA ARG A 968 5.38 -0.21 7.97
C ARG A 968 5.96 -0.75 9.28
N VAL A 969 5.35 -1.77 9.86
CA VAL A 969 5.78 -2.40 11.12
C VAL A 969 7.14 -3.12 10.96
N VAL A 970 7.57 -3.43 9.74
CA VAL A 970 8.84 -4.12 9.46
C VAL A 970 9.90 -3.12 8.97
N HIS A 971 10.92 -2.88 9.78
CA HIS A 971 11.95 -1.84 9.57
C HIS A 971 12.74 -2.00 8.25
N VAL A 972 12.97 -3.25 7.81
CA VAL A 972 13.73 -3.59 6.59
C VAL A 972 13.12 -2.97 5.34
N PHE A 973 11.79 -2.87 5.27
CA PHE A 973 11.07 -2.35 4.10
C PHE A 973 10.83 -0.83 4.14
N GLY A 974 11.25 -0.15 5.22
CA GLY A 974 10.89 1.25 5.48
C GLY A 974 11.87 2.30 4.96
N ARG A 975 13.09 2.35 5.52
CA ARG A 975 14.04 3.47 5.24
C ARG A 975 15.02 3.18 4.10
N GLY A 976 15.61 1.98 4.05
CA GLY A 976 16.59 1.65 3.01
C GLY A 976 15.96 1.56 1.63
N PHE A 977 14.80 0.91 1.54
CA PHE A 977 14.08 0.73 0.27
C PHE A 977 13.70 2.08 -0.38
N ALA A 978 13.26 3.06 0.42
CA ALA A 978 12.86 4.38 -0.07
C ALA A 978 14.01 5.19 -0.71
N VAL A 979 15.27 4.86 -0.42
CA VAL A 979 16.45 5.52 -1.01
C VAL A 979 16.92 4.76 -2.26
N TYR A 980 16.96 3.44 -2.22
CA TYR A 980 17.53 2.63 -3.31
C TYR A 980 16.57 2.40 -4.47
N ALA A 981 15.26 2.31 -4.22
CA ALA A 981 14.26 2.06 -5.26
C ALA A 981 14.21 3.15 -6.35
N PRO A 982 14.19 4.46 -6.01
CA PRO A 982 14.26 5.53 -7.02
C PRO A 982 15.54 5.49 -7.85
N LEU A 983 16.70 5.25 -7.22
CA LEU A 983 17.98 5.15 -7.91
C LEU A 983 18.02 3.98 -8.90
N ALA A 984 17.46 2.83 -8.52
CA ALA A 984 17.36 1.66 -9.39
C ALA A 984 16.46 1.93 -10.61
N MET A 985 15.34 2.64 -10.42
CA MET A 985 14.45 3.04 -11.51
C MET A 985 15.14 3.97 -12.50
N ILE A 986 15.86 4.98 -12.00
CA ILE A 986 16.64 5.92 -12.84
C ILE A 986 17.73 5.17 -13.60
N ALA A 987 18.46 4.27 -12.93
CA ALA A 987 19.48 3.45 -13.57
C ALA A 987 18.90 2.62 -14.73
N LEU A 988 17.72 2.01 -14.53
CA LEU A 988 17.01 1.26 -15.58
C LEU A 988 16.50 2.16 -16.71
N ALA A 989 16.02 3.37 -16.40
CA ALA A 989 15.62 4.34 -17.41
C ALA A 989 16.82 4.79 -18.26
N VAL A 990 17.95 5.12 -17.65
CA VAL A 990 19.19 5.46 -18.37
C VAL A 990 19.70 4.27 -19.19
N PHE A 991 19.63 3.06 -18.65
CA PHE A 991 19.98 1.84 -19.36
C PHE A 991 19.08 1.62 -20.59
N THR A 992 17.78 1.90 -20.49
CA THR A 992 16.84 1.81 -21.61
C THR A 992 17.09 2.91 -22.65
N LEU A 993 17.29 4.16 -22.20
CA LEU A 993 17.57 5.31 -23.06
C LEU A 993 18.83 5.11 -23.90
N THR A 994 19.83 4.46 -23.33
CA THR A 994 21.09 4.17 -24.00
C THR A 994 21.02 2.90 -24.88
N ASN A 995 19.88 2.21 -25.00
CA ASN A 995 19.81 0.87 -25.59
C ASN A 995 20.81 -0.12 -24.94
N GLY A 996 21.04 0.01 -23.63
CA GLY A 996 22.03 -0.77 -22.90
C GLY A 996 21.82 -2.27 -23.03
N TYR A 997 20.57 -2.74 -23.07
CA TYR A 997 20.24 -4.16 -23.27
C TYR A 997 20.79 -4.69 -24.59
N ALA A 998 20.49 -4.02 -25.72
CA ALA A 998 20.98 -4.41 -27.03
C ALA A 998 22.52 -4.44 -27.07
N ARG A 999 23.19 -3.45 -26.45
CA ARG A 999 24.65 -3.41 -26.37
C ARG A 999 25.25 -4.53 -25.54
N VAL A 1000 24.60 -4.93 -24.44
CA VAL A 1000 25.05 -6.04 -23.59
C VAL A 1000 24.85 -7.38 -24.30
N MET A 1001 23.68 -7.61 -24.89
CA MET A 1001 23.40 -8.84 -25.63
C MET A 1001 24.34 -9.01 -26.83
N ARG A 1002 24.66 -7.91 -27.53
CA ARG A 1002 25.67 -7.87 -28.60
C ARG A 1002 27.07 -8.27 -28.11
N ARG A 1003 27.48 -7.85 -26.91
CA ARG A 1003 28.75 -8.29 -26.31
C ARG A 1003 28.76 -9.74 -25.87
N LEU A 1004 27.58 -10.31 -25.59
CA LEU A 1004 27.41 -11.71 -25.25
C LEU A 1004 27.22 -12.61 -26.48
N GLY A 1005 27.15 -12.04 -27.69
CA GLY A 1005 26.97 -12.78 -28.94
C GLY A 1005 25.57 -13.38 -29.12
N ILE A 1006 24.53 -12.77 -28.53
CA ILE A 1006 23.16 -13.27 -28.57
C ILE A 1006 22.30 -12.35 -29.45
N ASP A 1007 22.22 -12.65 -30.75
CA ASP A 1007 21.56 -11.81 -31.76
C ASP A 1007 20.02 -11.92 -31.73
N GLN A 1008 19.47 -12.98 -31.13
CA GLN A 1008 18.02 -13.28 -31.12
C GLN A 1008 17.14 -12.28 -30.35
N TYR A 1009 17.73 -11.38 -29.55
CA TYR A 1009 16.99 -10.41 -28.71
C TYR A 1009 17.37 -8.95 -29.00
N GLU A 1010 18.02 -8.69 -30.13
CA GLU A 1010 18.47 -7.35 -30.48
C GLU A 1010 17.29 -6.42 -30.83
N GLN A 1011 17.28 -5.21 -30.27
CA GLN A 1011 16.36 -4.15 -30.67
C GLN A 1011 16.98 -3.35 -31.83
N VAL A 1012 16.20 -3.10 -32.89
CA VAL A 1012 16.67 -2.34 -34.08
C VAL A 1012 17.09 -0.95 -33.68
N ILE A 1013 18.30 -0.56 -34.08
CA ILE A 1013 18.74 0.83 -34.09
C ILE A 1013 18.54 1.36 -35.52
N PRO A 1014 17.56 2.25 -35.77
CA PRO A 1014 17.35 2.81 -37.10
C PRO A 1014 18.63 3.49 -37.62
N GLY A 1015 19.10 3.09 -38.79
CA GLY A 1015 20.32 3.63 -39.42
C GLY A 1015 21.63 2.89 -39.12
N ASP A 1016 21.62 1.79 -38.34
CA ASP A 1016 22.82 0.95 -38.12
C ASP A 1016 23.07 0.04 -39.35
N PRO A 1017 24.26 0.09 -40.01
CA PRO A 1017 24.55 -0.72 -41.20
C PRO A 1017 24.53 -2.23 -40.94
N THR A 1018 24.72 -2.68 -39.70
CA THR A 1018 24.68 -4.12 -39.35
C THR A 1018 23.30 -4.75 -39.56
N HIS A 1019 22.22 -3.98 -39.36
CA HIS A 1019 20.84 -4.46 -39.50
C HIS A 1019 20.32 -4.40 -40.95
N ALA A 1020 21.06 -3.79 -41.87
CA ALA A 1020 20.62 -3.61 -43.25
C ALA A 1020 20.35 -4.95 -43.97
N ALA A 1021 21.17 -5.97 -43.68
CA ALA A 1021 20.98 -7.31 -44.24
C ALA A 1021 19.68 -7.96 -43.74
N SER A 1022 19.44 -7.95 -42.43
CA SER A 1022 18.21 -8.50 -41.83
C SER A 1022 16.96 -7.72 -42.26
N ILE A 1023 17.06 -6.40 -42.43
CA ILE A 1023 15.95 -5.59 -42.94
C ILE A 1023 15.63 -5.96 -44.40
N ALA A 1024 16.64 -6.13 -45.26
CA ALA A 1024 16.44 -6.54 -46.64
C ALA A 1024 15.86 -7.96 -46.77
N GLU A 1025 16.27 -8.87 -45.88
CA GLU A 1025 15.66 -10.19 -45.75
C GLU A 1025 14.20 -10.10 -45.29
N GLY A 1026 13.93 -9.28 -44.27
CA GLY A 1026 12.58 -9.01 -43.77
C GLY A 1026 11.63 -8.45 -44.84
N GLU A 1027 12.12 -7.53 -45.68
CA GLU A 1027 11.35 -6.99 -46.81
C GLU A 1027 10.94 -8.10 -47.78
N ARG A 1028 11.85 -9.03 -48.13
CA ARG A 1028 11.54 -10.18 -48.99
C ARG A 1028 10.49 -11.10 -48.35
N LEU A 1029 10.63 -11.38 -47.05
CA LEU A 1029 9.68 -12.23 -46.32
C LEU A 1029 8.28 -11.61 -46.27
N VAL A 1030 8.18 -10.29 -46.05
CA VAL A 1030 6.89 -9.59 -46.05
C VAL A 1030 6.27 -9.55 -47.44
N GLN A 1031 7.05 -9.32 -48.50
CA GLN A 1031 6.56 -9.39 -49.88
C GLN A 1031 6.00 -10.78 -50.22
N GLN A 1032 6.73 -11.85 -49.88
CA GLN A 1032 6.25 -13.22 -50.05
C GLN A 1032 4.98 -13.50 -49.24
N GLY A 1033 4.90 -12.98 -48.01
CA GLY A 1033 3.70 -13.04 -47.18
C GLY A 1033 2.50 -12.38 -47.85
N LEU A 1034 2.64 -11.12 -48.26
CA LEU A 1034 1.59 -10.32 -48.92
C LEU A 1034 1.08 -10.98 -50.21
N GLU A 1035 1.96 -11.55 -51.03
CA GLU A 1035 1.56 -12.31 -52.21
C GLU A 1035 0.69 -13.53 -51.86
N ARG A 1036 1.09 -14.31 -50.84
CA ARG A 1036 0.31 -15.46 -50.34
C ARG A 1036 -1.07 -15.01 -49.85
N PHE A 1037 -1.16 -13.87 -49.16
CA PHE A 1037 -2.44 -13.32 -48.69
C PHE A 1037 -3.34 -12.86 -49.84
N ARG A 1038 -2.80 -12.20 -50.85
CA ARG A 1038 -3.58 -11.77 -52.04
C ARG A 1038 -4.16 -12.98 -52.79
N VAL A 1039 -3.42 -14.08 -52.87
CA VAL A 1039 -3.91 -15.33 -53.47
C VAL A 1039 -5.05 -15.95 -52.66
N LEU A 1040 -4.96 -15.96 -51.33
CA LEU A 1040 -6.02 -16.44 -50.43
C LEU A 1040 -7.32 -15.64 -50.58
N ILE A 1041 -7.21 -14.31 -50.56
CA ILE A 1041 -8.36 -13.41 -50.75
C ILE A 1041 -8.99 -13.61 -52.14
N SER A 1042 -8.17 -13.74 -53.18
CA SER A 1042 -8.64 -13.97 -54.55
C SER A 1042 -9.34 -15.31 -54.72
N ARG A 1043 -8.85 -16.39 -54.07
CA ARG A 1043 -9.52 -17.69 -54.06
C ARG A 1043 -10.89 -17.60 -53.37
N LYS A 1044 -10.98 -16.93 -52.23
CA LYS A 1044 -12.26 -16.75 -51.52
C LYS A 1044 -13.24 -15.86 -52.27
N LYS A 1045 -12.79 -14.75 -52.86
CA LYS A 1045 -13.60 -13.91 -53.74
C LYS A 1045 -14.22 -14.74 -54.87
N LYS A 1046 -13.42 -15.60 -55.51
CA LYS A 1046 -13.89 -16.50 -56.56
C LYS A 1046 -14.93 -17.51 -56.05
N ILE A 1047 -14.76 -18.08 -54.86
CA ILE A 1047 -15.73 -19.01 -54.25
C ILE A 1047 -17.08 -18.32 -53.98
N TYR A 1048 -17.06 -17.09 -53.44
CA TYR A 1048 -18.27 -16.28 -53.20
C TYR A 1048 -18.95 -15.87 -54.51
N GLU A 1049 -18.18 -15.47 -55.53
CA GLU A 1049 -18.71 -15.12 -56.86
C GLU A 1049 -19.32 -16.33 -57.58
N THR A 1050 -18.83 -17.55 -57.31
CA THR A 1050 -19.39 -18.80 -57.87
C THR A 1050 -20.63 -19.34 -57.15
N GLY A 1051 -21.13 -18.67 -56.09
CA GLY A 1051 -22.41 -19.02 -55.44
C GLY A 1051 -22.41 -20.33 -54.63
N ALA A 1052 -21.26 -20.95 -54.36
CA ALA A 1052 -21.16 -22.20 -53.61
C ALA A 1052 -21.38 -22.04 -52.09
N ALA A 1053 -21.37 -20.81 -51.57
CA ALA A 1053 -21.68 -20.48 -50.19
C ALA A 1053 -23.05 -19.78 -50.13
N GLY A 1054 -24.04 -20.44 -49.53
CA GLY A 1054 -25.39 -19.89 -49.40
C GLY A 1054 -25.41 -18.51 -48.75
N GLY A 1055 -25.89 -17.50 -49.50
CA GLY A 1055 -26.52 -16.28 -48.99
C GLY A 1055 -25.74 -15.35 -48.06
N GLY A 1056 -24.45 -15.56 -47.81
CA GLY A 1056 -23.64 -14.70 -46.93
C GLY A 1056 -23.13 -13.44 -47.64
N SER A 1057 -23.54 -12.27 -47.18
CA SER A 1057 -22.99 -10.98 -47.62
C SER A 1057 -21.49 -10.89 -47.33
N TYR A 1058 -20.68 -10.60 -48.36
CA TYR A 1058 -19.27 -10.25 -48.19
C TYR A 1058 -19.17 -8.80 -47.68
N GLY A 1059 -19.12 -8.60 -46.34
CA GLY A 1059 -19.01 -7.26 -45.79
C GLY A 1059 -18.95 -7.13 -44.27
N PHE A 1060 -18.06 -6.22 -43.85
CA PHE A 1060 -17.91 -5.59 -42.54
C PHE A 1060 -17.42 -6.44 -41.35
N ALA A 1061 -16.12 -6.73 -41.38
CA ALA A 1061 -15.33 -6.96 -40.18
C ALA A 1061 -14.07 -6.07 -40.27
N SER A 1062 -13.68 -5.43 -39.15
CA SER A 1062 -12.39 -4.74 -39.00
C SER A 1062 -11.26 -5.60 -39.58
N ALA A 1063 -10.19 -5.03 -40.15
CA ALA A 1063 -9.09 -5.80 -40.76
C ALA A 1063 -8.61 -7.01 -39.92
N ALA A 1064 -8.61 -6.87 -38.59
CA ALA A 1064 -8.32 -7.93 -37.63
C ALA A 1064 -9.41 -9.03 -37.51
N ALA A 1065 -10.69 -8.63 -37.51
CA ALA A 1065 -11.82 -9.55 -37.48
C ALA A 1065 -12.04 -10.23 -38.84
N GLY A 1066 -11.70 -9.55 -39.95
CA GLY A 1066 -11.65 -10.12 -41.29
C GLY A 1066 -10.53 -11.16 -41.42
N THR A 1067 -9.34 -10.92 -40.87
CA THR A 1067 -8.27 -11.94 -40.83
C THR A 1067 -8.64 -13.16 -39.99
N GLN A 1068 -9.33 -12.97 -38.86
CA GLN A 1068 -9.82 -14.09 -38.04
C GLN A 1068 -10.93 -14.88 -38.74
N SER A 1069 -11.90 -14.23 -39.41
CA SER A 1069 -12.91 -14.95 -40.19
C SER A 1069 -12.31 -15.65 -41.40
N LEU A 1070 -11.35 -15.02 -42.08
CA LEU A 1070 -10.62 -15.61 -43.22
C LEU A 1070 -9.88 -16.90 -42.82
N LEU A 1071 -9.37 -17.00 -41.59
CA LEU A 1071 -8.71 -18.20 -41.08
C LEU A 1071 -9.68 -19.21 -40.42
N ALA A 1072 -10.78 -18.74 -39.82
CA ALA A 1072 -11.78 -19.59 -39.17
C ALA A 1072 -12.70 -20.31 -40.18
N ASP A 1073 -13.09 -19.65 -41.28
CA ASP A 1073 -13.97 -20.25 -42.28
C ASP A 1073 -13.27 -21.33 -43.13
N ASP A 1074 -11.92 -21.30 -43.21
CA ASP A 1074 -11.14 -22.42 -43.78
C ASP A 1074 -11.18 -23.68 -42.88
N GLU A 1075 -11.35 -23.52 -41.55
CA GLU A 1075 -11.49 -24.65 -40.62
C GLU A 1075 -12.88 -25.32 -40.78
N GLU A 1076 -13.93 -24.59 -41.13
CA GLU A 1076 -15.29 -25.13 -41.31
C GLU A 1076 -15.51 -25.76 -42.71
N GLN A 1077 -14.89 -25.24 -43.77
CA GLN A 1077 -15.08 -25.79 -45.13
C GLN A 1077 -14.36 -27.13 -45.37
N GLY A 1078 -13.36 -27.49 -44.55
CA GLY A 1078 -12.80 -28.85 -44.54
C GLY A 1078 -13.80 -29.92 -44.03
N ILE A 1079 -14.84 -29.49 -43.30
CA ILE A 1079 -15.83 -30.39 -42.69
C ILE A 1079 -16.92 -30.77 -43.71
N SER A 1080 -17.26 -29.88 -44.64
CA SER A 1080 -18.34 -30.11 -45.63
C SER A 1080 -17.94 -30.98 -46.81
N GLN A 1081 -16.64 -31.23 -47.04
CA GLN A 1081 -16.17 -32.21 -48.04
C GLN A 1081 -15.94 -33.62 -47.48
N ILE A 1082 -15.92 -33.80 -46.16
CA ILE A 1082 -15.69 -35.11 -45.51
C ILE A 1082 -17.01 -35.76 -45.09
N SER A 1083 -18.10 -34.99 -44.92
CA SER A 1083 -19.40 -35.53 -44.50
C SER A 1083 -20.18 -36.33 -45.56
N THR A 1084 -19.55 -36.73 -46.68
CA THR A 1084 -20.16 -37.58 -47.71
C THR A 1084 -19.46 -38.92 -47.94
N SER A 1085 -18.48 -39.32 -47.13
CA SER A 1085 -17.92 -40.68 -47.21
C SER A 1085 -17.59 -41.26 -45.84
N GLU A 1086 -18.18 -42.44 -45.58
CA GLU A 1086 -17.97 -43.35 -44.44
C GLU A 1086 -18.77 -42.95 -43.18
N GLY A 1087 -19.81 -43.66 -42.74
CA GLY A 1087 -20.06 -45.09 -42.80
C GLY A 1087 -19.84 -45.68 -41.40
N VAL A 1088 -20.93 -45.74 -40.62
CA VAL A 1088 -21.16 -46.53 -39.39
C VAL A 1088 -19.99 -47.40 -38.93
N VAL A 1089 -19.41 -47.09 -37.75
CA VAL A 1089 -19.16 -48.04 -36.63
C VAL A 1089 -19.18 -47.27 -35.31
#